data_AF-A0A2D2NA19-F1
#
_entry.id   AF-A0A2D2NA19-F1
#
_cell.length_a   1.000
_cell.length_b   1.000
_cell.length_c   1.000
_cell.angle_alpha   90.00
_cell.angle_beta   90.00
_cell.angle_gamma   90.00
#
_symmetry.space_group_name_H-M   'P 1'
#
loop_
_entity.id
_entity.type
_entity.pdbx_description
1 polymer ?
#
loop_
_entity_poly.entity_id
_entity_poly.type
_entity_poly.pdbx_seq_one_letter_code
_entity_poly.pdbx_strand_id
1 'polypeptide(L)'
;MSRKTYTFDEAYKASLAYFDGDELAAKVWVMKYALKDAQGNIYEKSPVDMHKRIASEIARIEKKYPNPLSEKELFDLFDHFRYIVPQGSPMTGIGNDFQIASLSNCFVVGLDGDADSYGAIIRIDEEQVQLMKRRGGVGHDLSHIRPKGSPVKNSALTSTGLVPFMERYSNSTREVAQDGRRGALMLSVSIKHPDSESFIDAKMTEGKVTGANVSVKIDDEFMRAVVEGKPYKQQYPIDAKEPKWEKEIDARTLWGKIIHNAWKSAEPGVLFWDTIIRESVPDCYADLGFRTVSTNPCGEIPLCPYDSCRLLAINLYSYVKNPFTSEASFDFELFRNHVVLAQRIMDDIIDLEAEKIEQILSKIASDPESEEVKTSERNLWHKIRRKTLAGRRTGVGITAEGDMLAAMGFRYGSDEATQFAEEVQKTLALCAYSSSVTMAKERGAFELFDAKREENNPFIARIREADPWLYEEMKQYGRRNIACLTIAPTGSTSLMTQTSSGIEPVFMPVYKRRRKVNPSDKNVQIDYVDEVGDSFEEFVVYHHNFVTWMRTNGYDPDRKYTNEEIDDLVARSPYYKATANDVDWVAKVKMQGRIQQWVDHSISVTINLPSDVTEELVNTLYVEAWKSGCKGCTVYRDGSRSGVLITDKPKKKDKKEEPAALQTTVQSMLISRPRELEAEVVRFQNNREKWIAFVGLKDGRPYEIFTGIADDDEGIMVPKSVTHGKIIKNRDENGERHYDFQFCNKKGFKVTIEGLDSKFNPEYWNYAKLISGVLRYGMPIEQVVHLVQGMSLNDESINTWKNGVERALKRYLPNGTTLSGQVCPSCGQETLVYQEGCLLCTSCGASKCG
;
A
#
# COMPACT_ATOMS: atom_id res chain seq x y z
N MET A 1 15.04 0.13 38.04
CA MET A 1 13.77 0.91 38.15
C MET A 1 12.89 0.49 37.00
N SER A 2 11.62 0.13 37.23
CA SER A 2 10.70 -0.17 36.13
C SER A 2 10.47 1.10 35.31
N ARG A 3 10.70 1.05 33.99
CA ARG A 3 10.36 2.16 33.08
C ARG A 3 8.85 2.42 33.20
N LYS A 4 8.45 3.69 33.22
CA LYS A 4 7.03 4.09 33.30
C LYS A 4 6.31 3.68 32.01
N THR A 5 5.11 3.11 32.15
CA THR A 5 4.25 2.74 31.03
C THR A 5 3.01 3.64 30.98
N TYR A 6 2.36 3.67 29.82
CA TYR A 6 1.15 4.42 29.52
C TYR A 6 0.12 3.52 28.84
N THR A 7 -1.16 3.83 29.05
CA THR A 7 -2.25 3.25 28.28
C THR A 7 -2.36 3.92 26.90
N PHE A 8 -3.04 3.26 25.96
CA PHE A 8 -3.30 3.85 24.64
C PHE A 8 -4.02 5.19 24.75
N ASP A 9 -5.03 5.31 25.61
CA ASP A 9 -5.82 6.53 25.77
C ASP A 9 -5.00 7.69 26.35
N GLU A 10 -4.08 7.42 27.28
CA GLU A 10 -3.17 8.43 27.81
C GLU A 10 -2.21 8.95 26.73
N ALA A 11 -1.63 8.05 25.95
CA ALA A 11 -0.73 8.40 24.86
C ALA A 11 -1.47 9.12 23.72
N TYR A 12 -2.66 8.65 23.37
CA TYR A 12 -3.53 9.25 22.36
C TYR A 12 -3.96 10.66 22.77
N LYS A 13 -4.42 10.87 24.00
CA LYS A 13 -4.83 12.20 24.47
C LYS A 13 -3.67 13.20 24.45
N ALA A 14 -2.47 12.77 24.85
CA ALA A 14 -1.29 13.63 24.80
C ALA A 14 -0.85 13.93 23.36
N SER A 15 -0.93 12.95 22.47
CA SER A 15 -0.60 13.12 21.05
C SER A 15 -1.64 13.97 20.32
N LEU A 16 -2.92 13.86 20.67
CA LEU A 16 -3.99 14.69 20.13
C LEU A 16 -3.76 16.16 20.47
N ALA A 17 -3.33 16.45 21.69
CA ALA A 17 -2.94 17.80 22.09
C ALA A 17 -1.67 18.28 21.36
N TYR A 18 -0.74 17.38 21.07
CA TYR A 18 0.49 17.70 20.33
C TYR A 18 0.23 18.06 18.86
N PHE A 19 -0.76 17.42 18.22
CA PHE A 19 -1.14 17.68 16.82
C PHE A 19 -2.36 18.62 16.70
N ASP A 20 -2.58 19.49 17.68
CA ASP A 20 -3.66 20.50 17.68
C ASP A 20 -5.06 19.93 17.37
N GLY A 21 -5.35 18.70 17.81
CA GLY A 21 -6.63 18.03 17.61
C GLY A 21 -6.72 17.11 16.39
N ASP A 22 -5.64 16.91 15.62
CA ASP A 22 -5.63 15.95 14.51
C ASP A 22 -5.61 14.49 15.02
N GLU A 23 -6.80 13.88 15.05
CA GLU A 23 -6.98 12.49 15.48
C GLU A 23 -6.20 11.48 14.63
N LEU A 24 -6.06 11.74 13.31
CA LEU A 24 -5.43 10.80 12.41
C LEU A 24 -3.93 10.77 12.67
N ALA A 25 -3.28 11.94 12.75
CA ALA A 25 -1.87 12.05 13.12
C ALA A 25 -1.60 11.42 14.50
N ALA A 26 -2.42 11.74 15.49
CA ALA A 26 -2.30 11.20 16.85
C ALA A 26 -2.43 9.66 16.88
N LYS A 27 -3.47 9.09 16.25
CA LYS A 27 -3.67 7.63 16.18
C LYS A 27 -2.51 6.95 15.46
N VAL A 28 -2.08 7.49 14.32
CA VAL A 28 -0.97 6.94 13.54
C VAL A 28 0.31 6.92 14.36
N TRP A 29 0.63 8.01 15.08
CA TRP A 29 1.82 8.04 15.93
C TRP A 29 1.78 7.00 17.04
N VAL A 30 0.70 6.94 17.83
CA VAL A 30 0.60 5.98 18.94
C VAL A 30 0.68 4.54 18.44
N MET A 31 0.01 4.20 17.34
CA MET A 31 -0.03 2.83 16.84
C MET A 31 1.31 2.37 16.22
N LYS A 32 2.01 3.28 15.51
CA LYS A 32 3.16 2.90 14.67
C LYS A 32 4.54 3.30 15.22
N TYR A 33 4.63 4.36 16.02
CA TYR A 33 5.91 4.98 16.37
C TYR A 33 6.17 5.08 17.86
N ALA A 34 5.15 5.16 18.70
CA ALA A 34 5.33 5.10 20.15
C ALA A 34 6.01 3.78 20.55
N LEU A 35 7.04 3.87 21.38
CA LEU A 35 7.81 2.73 21.83
C LEU A 35 6.91 1.75 22.62
N LYS A 36 6.90 0.48 22.19
CA LYS A 36 6.09 -0.58 22.80
C LYS A 36 6.84 -1.90 22.89
N ASP A 37 6.48 -2.71 23.89
CA ASP A 37 6.99 -4.08 24.04
C ASP A 37 6.04 -5.13 23.44
N ALA A 38 6.43 -6.40 23.54
CA ALA A 38 5.64 -7.52 23.02
C ALA A 38 4.30 -7.75 23.75
N GLN A 39 4.12 -7.15 24.94
CA GLN A 39 2.87 -7.20 25.69
C GLN A 39 1.95 -6.01 25.34
N GLY A 40 2.41 -5.09 24.49
CA GLY A 40 1.67 -3.90 24.10
C GLY A 40 1.75 -2.75 25.10
N ASN A 41 2.64 -2.83 26.10
CA ASN A 41 2.85 -1.70 27.01
C ASN A 41 3.53 -0.55 26.25
N ILE A 42 2.98 0.66 26.36
CA ILE A 42 3.53 1.86 25.71
C ILE A 42 4.46 2.59 26.68
N TYR A 43 5.63 3.00 26.21
CA TYR A 43 6.67 3.64 27.02
C TYR A 43 6.88 5.12 26.69
N GLU A 44 6.23 5.63 25.65
CA GLU A 44 6.27 7.02 25.21
C GLU A 44 4.86 7.62 25.29
N LYS A 45 4.72 8.72 26.03
CA LYS A 45 3.41 9.36 26.21
C LYS A 45 3.05 10.23 25.01
N SER A 46 4.04 10.87 24.40
CA SER A 46 3.83 11.83 23.30
C SER A 46 5.00 11.83 22.32
N PRO A 47 4.85 12.40 21.12
CA PRO A 47 5.95 12.53 20.17
C PRO A 47 7.21 13.21 20.73
N VAL A 48 7.06 14.10 21.72
CA VAL A 48 8.18 14.72 22.45
C VAL A 48 9.12 13.68 23.06
N ASP A 49 8.59 12.59 23.61
CA ASP A 49 9.41 11.53 24.22
C ASP A 49 10.23 10.77 23.16
N MET A 50 9.62 10.54 21.99
CA MET A 50 10.32 9.96 20.83
C MET A 50 11.42 10.88 20.31
N HIS A 51 11.15 12.18 20.16
CA HIS A 51 12.16 13.15 19.72
C HIS A 51 13.35 13.20 20.67
N LYS A 52 13.11 13.14 22.00
CA LYS A 52 14.18 13.03 23.00
C LYS A 52 14.99 11.75 22.85
N ARG A 53 14.33 10.59 22.71
CA ARG A 53 15.02 9.30 22.49
C ARG A 53 15.93 9.34 21.27
N ILE A 54 15.43 9.87 20.16
CA ILE A 54 16.19 9.95 18.90
C ILE A 54 17.37 10.91 19.07
N ALA A 55 17.13 12.11 19.63
CA ALA A 55 18.16 13.11 19.87
C ALA A 55 19.26 12.60 20.81
N SER A 56 18.90 11.89 21.89
CA SER A 56 19.87 11.35 22.86
C SER A 56 20.79 10.30 22.24
N GLU A 57 20.24 9.44 21.38
CA GLU A 57 21.03 8.39 20.72
C GLU A 57 21.94 8.93 19.62
N ILE A 58 21.50 9.94 18.87
CA ILE A 58 22.37 10.61 17.90
C ILE A 58 23.47 11.39 18.62
N ALA A 59 23.14 12.13 19.69
CA ALA A 59 24.13 12.81 20.53
C ALA A 59 25.16 11.84 21.12
N ARG A 60 24.76 10.60 21.42
CA ARG A 60 25.67 9.54 21.88
C ARG A 60 26.67 9.14 20.79
N ILE A 61 26.26 9.07 19.53
CA ILE A 61 27.16 8.81 18.39
C ILE A 61 28.06 10.01 18.12
N GLU A 62 27.52 11.23 18.12
CA GLU A 62 28.26 12.46 17.88
C GLU A 62 29.47 12.60 18.81
N LYS A 63 29.37 12.16 20.08
CA LYS A 63 30.49 12.13 21.05
C LYS A 63 31.71 11.32 20.60
N LYS A 64 31.58 10.45 19.59
CA LYS A 64 32.70 9.70 19.00
C LYS A 64 33.54 10.57 18.05
N TYR A 65 33.03 11.72 17.62
CA TYR A 65 33.62 12.58 16.59
C TYR A 65 33.94 13.98 17.12
N PRO A 66 34.82 14.74 16.42
CA PRO A 66 35.03 16.15 16.71
C PRO A 66 33.76 16.98 16.53
N ASN A 67 33.66 18.08 17.28
CA ASN A 67 32.55 19.04 17.22
C ASN A 67 31.16 18.37 17.39
N PRO A 68 30.91 17.65 18.50
CA PRO A 68 29.68 16.90 18.67
C PRO A 68 28.47 17.83 18.77
N LEU A 69 27.39 17.52 18.06
CA LEU A 69 26.09 18.16 18.27
C LEU A 69 25.55 17.80 19.66
N SER A 70 24.98 18.77 20.35
CA SER A 70 24.32 18.54 21.63
C SER A 70 22.94 17.89 21.44
N GLU A 71 22.49 17.17 22.47
CA GLU A 71 21.14 16.58 22.50
C GLU A 71 20.05 17.65 22.33
N LYS A 72 20.27 18.87 22.85
CA LYS A 72 19.32 19.97 22.70
C LYS A 72 19.23 20.45 21.26
N GLU A 73 20.36 20.66 20.58
CA GLU A 73 20.37 21.06 19.16
C GLU A 73 19.65 20.02 18.29
N LEU A 74 19.90 18.73 18.54
CA LEU A 74 19.23 17.64 17.85
C LEU A 74 17.73 17.60 18.15
N PHE A 75 17.32 17.76 19.41
CA PHE A 75 15.92 17.81 19.80
C PHE A 75 15.19 18.95 19.09
N ASP A 76 15.77 20.16 19.09
CA ASP A 76 15.19 21.37 18.47
C ASP A 76 14.97 21.19 16.94
N LEU A 77 15.75 20.34 16.27
CA LEU A 77 15.57 20.01 14.85
C LEU A 77 14.41 19.04 14.58
N PHE A 78 14.19 18.09 15.48
CA PHE A 78 13.16 17.06 15.33
C PHE A 78 11.80 17.46 15.89
N ASP A 79 11.80 18.33 16.90
CA ASP A 79 10.60 18.70 17.66
C ASP A 79 9.49 19.23 16.73
N HIS A 80 8.25 18.86 17.04
CA HIS A 80 7.06 19.17 16.25
C HIS A 80 7.11 18.71 14.79
N PHE A 81 8.02 17.78 14.44
CA PHE A 81 8.29 17.41 13.05
C PHE A 81 8.58 18.64 12.17
N ARG A 82 9.11 19.70 12.79
CA ARG A 82 9.12 21.03 12.22
C ARG A 82 10.12 21.11 11.08
N TYR A 83 11.36 20.70 11.29
CA TYR A 83 12.41 20.89 10.29
C TYR A 83 12.89 19.57 9.70
N ILE A 84 13.30 18.65 10.58
CA ILE A 84 13.95 17.40 10.19
C ILE A 84 13.09 16.24 10.66
N VAL A 85 12.73 15.36 9.74
CA VAL A 85 11.80 14.26 9.99
C VAL A 85 12.47 12.93 9.61
N PRO A 86 13.00 12.18 10.58
CA PRO A 86 13.44 10.80 10.35
C PRO A 86 12.27 9.98 9.81
N GLN A 87 12.52 9.06 8.88
CA GLN A 87 11.44 8.23 8.35
C GLN A 87 11.14 7.01 9.24
N GLY A 88 10.27 6.12 8.75
CA GLY A 88 9.62 5.09 9.56
C GLY A 88 10.56 4.20 10.37
N SER A 89 11.53 3.53 9.75
CA SER A 89 12.46 2.65 10.47
C SER A 89 13.34 3.41 11.48
N PRO A 90 13.96 4.58 11.15
CA PRO A 90 14.66 5.40 12.14
C PRO A 90 13.80 5.79 13.35
N MET A 91 12.57 6.30 13.15
CA MET A 91 11.70 6.69 14.27
C MET A 91 11.36 5.52 15.19
N THR A 92 11.04 4.35 14.62
CA THR A 92 10.71 3.15 15.39
C THR A 92 11.93 2.53 16.06
N GLY A 93 13.12 2.58 15.44
CA GLY A 93 14.26 1.74 15.80
C GLY A 93 15.36 2.41 16.64
N ILE A 94 15.59 3.71 16.50
CA ILE A 94 16.68 4.41 17.21
C ILE A 94 16.38 4.40 18.72
N GLY A 95 17.28 3.84 19.55
CA GLY A 95 17.07 3.74 21.00
C GLY A 95 15.95 2.78 21.42
N ASN A 96 15.47 1.91 20.52
CA ASN A 96 14.49 0.88 20.85
C ASN A 96 15.20 -0.39 21.33
N ASP A 97 15.03 -0.71 22.62
CA ASP A 97 15.60 -1.90 23.26
C ASP A 97 14.61 -3.10 23.29
N PHE A 98 13.34 -2.87 22.93
CA PHE A 98 12.29 -3.89 23.00
C PHE A 98 12.17 -4.70 21.71
N GLN A 99 12.65 -4.15 20.59
CA GLN A 99 12.64 -4.79 19.29
C GLN A 99 14.01 -4.77 18.63
N ILE A 100 14.47 -5.94 18.18
CA ILE A 100 15.67 -6.08 17.36
C ILE A 100 15.26 -5.96 15.88
N ALA A 101 15.41 -4.75 15.35
CA ALA A 101 15.13 -4.38 13.96
C ALA A 101 16.28 -3.56 13.36
N SER A 102 16.30 -3.46 12.03
CA SER A 102 17.19 -2.56 11.30
C SER A 102 16.58 -1.15 11.24
N LEU A 103 17.43 -0.13 11.23
CA LEU A 103 17.08 1.27 10.97
C LEU A 103 16.91 1.56 9.48
N SER A 104 17.33 0.64 8.61
CA SER A 104 17.13 0.76 7.16
C SER A 104 15.66 0.46 6.82
N ASN A 105 15.06 1.28 5.96
CA ASN A 105 13.68 1.10 5.51
C ASN A 105 13.58 0.00 4.44
N CYS A 106 14.58 -0.08 3.55
CA CYS A 106 14.56 -0.97 2.40
C CYS A 106 15.97 -1.47 2.02
N PHE A 107 16.00 -2.54 1.23
CA PHE A 107 17.19 -3.23 0.75
C PHE A 107 16.96 -3.71 -0.68
N VAL A 108 18.05 -3.96 -1.40
CA VAL A 108 18.05 -4.82 -2.59
C VAL A 108 18.92 -6.02 -2.29
N VAL A 109 18.48 -7.22 -2.68
CA VAL A 109 19.26 -8.44 -2.57
C VAL A 109 19.56 -9.01 -3.95
N GLY A 110 20.71 -9.64 -4.08
CA GLY A 110 21.18 -10.25 -5.32
C GLY A 110 22.41 -11.09 -5.05
N LEU A 111 22.60 -12.18 -5.77
CA LEU A 111 23.76 -13.05 -5.62
C LEU A 111 24.78 -12.70 -6.71
N ASP A 112 26.06 -12.75 -6.37
CA ASP A 112 27.14 -12.54 -7.34
C ASP A 112 27.20 -13.70 -8.34
N GLY A 113 27.52 -13.40 -9.61
CA GLY A 113 27.68 -14.39 -10.69
C GLY A 113 26.36 -14.83 -11.36
N ASP A 114 26.43 -15.93 -12.13
CA ASP A 114 25.28 -16.51 -12.85
C ASP A 114 24.32 -17.23 -11.88
N ALA A 115 23.51 -16.45 -11.17
CA ALA A 115 22.55 -16.91 -10.16
C ALA A 115 21.25 -17.53 -10.75
N ASP A 116 21.31 -18.13 -11.93
CA ASP A 116 20.16 -18.70 -12.65
C ASP A 116 19.92 -20.17 -12.27
N SER A 117 19.47 -20.41 -11.04
CA SER A 117 19.19 -21.75 -10.50
C SER A 117 18.14 -21.76 -9.39
N TYR A 118 17.51 -22.91 -9.12
CA TYR A 118 16.62 -23.05 -7.97
C TYR A 118 17.32 -22.75 -6.64
N GLY A 119 18.57 -23.16 -6.45
CA GLY A 119 19.31 -22.86 -5.22
C GLY A 119 19.44 -21.36 -4.97
N ALA A 120 19.72 -20.58 -6.01
CA ALA A 120 19.79 -19.12 -5.94
C ALA A 120 18.41 -18.49 -5.69
N ILE A 121 17.39 -18.91 -6.43
CA ILE A 121 16.00 -18.40 -6.31
C ILE A 121 15.48 -18.59 -4.88
N ILE A 122 15.66 -19.80 -4.31
CA ILE A 122 15.22 -20.12 -2.95
C ILE A 122 16.06 -19.40 -1.90
N ARG A 123 17.37 -19.24 -2.13
CA ARG A 123 18.23 -18.47 -1.22
C ARG A 123 17.81 -16.99 -1.16
N ILE A 124 17.48 -16.39 -2.30
CA ILE A 124 17.03 -15.00 -2.37
C ILE A 124 15.69 -14.82 -1.65
N ASP A 125 14.77 -15.78 -1.80
CA ASP A 125 13.48 -15.80 -1.09
C ASP A 125 13.66 -15.89 0.43
N GLU A 126 14.56 -16.76 0.89
CA GLU A 126 14.92 -16.87 2.31
C GLU A 126 15.49 -15.54 2.83
N GLU A 127 16.43 -14.93 2.11
CA GLU A 127 17.00 -13.62 2.50
C GLU A 127 15.94 -12.52 2.53
N GLN A 128 15.01 -12.50 1.58
CA GLN A 128 13.87 -11.58 1.55
C GLN A 128 13.05 -11.68 2.84
N VAL A 129 12.67 -12.89 3.25
CA VAL A 129 11.90 -13.15 4.47
C VAL A 129 12.66 -12.66 5.70
N GLN A 130 13.96 -12.92 5.78
CA GLN A 130 14.78 -12.46 6.92
C GLN A 130 14.86 -10.94 7.03
N LEU A 131 14.90 -10.21 5.91
CA LEU A 131 14.86 -8.75 5.92
C LEU A 131 13.49 -8.22 6.34
N MET A 132 12.42 -8.82 5.83
CA MET A 132 11.06 -8.45 6.20
C MET A 132 10.80 -8.72 7.68
N LYS A 133 11.35 -9.78 8.26
CA LYS A 133 11.30 -10.03 9.72
C LYS A 133 11.87 -8.84 10.52
N ARG A 134 12.81 -8.09 9.94
CA ARG A 134 13.47 -6.91 10.55
C ARG A 134 12.94 -5.57 10.03
N ARG A 135 11.71 -5.54 9.49
CA ARG A 135 11.01 -4.34 8.95
C ARG A 135 11.62 -3.76 7.65
N GLY A 136 12.43 -4.53 6.94
CA GLY A 136 12.99 -4.13 5.64
C GLY A 136 12.03 -4.41 4.48
N GLY A 137 11.79 -3.41 3.62
CA GLY A 137 11.26 -3.63 2.28
C GLY A 137 12.35 -4.15 1.34
N VAL A 138 12.00 -4.95 0.32
CA VAL A 138 13.01 -5.64 -0.51
C VAL A 138 12.77 -5.39 -2.00
N GLY A 139 13.83 -5.16 -2.76
CA GLY A 139 13.80 -5.13 -4.22
C GLY A 139 14.57 -6.28 -4.85
N HIS A 140 14.02 -6.85 -5.92
CA HIS A 140 14.65 -7.86 -6.76
C HIS A 140 14.67 -7.45 -8.22
N ASP A 141 15.69 -7.92 -8.95
CA ASP A 141 15.70 -7.96 -10.40
C ASP A 141 15.66 -9.41 -10.86
N LEU A 142 14.68 -9.73 -11.70
CA LEU A 142 14.47 -11.09 -12.21
C LEU A 142 15.13 -11.31 -13.58
N SER A 143 15.81 -10.30 -14.13
CA SER A 143 16.41 -10.35 -15.47
C SER A 143 17.50 -11.41 -15.65
N HIS A 144 18.02 -11.96 -14.55
CA HIS A 144 19.03 -13.00 -14.53
C HIS A 144 18.46 -14.43 -14.64
N ILE A 145 17.13 -14.60 -14.56
CA ILE A 145 16.47 -15.92 -14.64
C ILE A 145 16.16 -16.23 -16.11
N ARG A 146 16.49 -17.44 -16.57
CA ARG A 146 16.27 -17.81 -17.98
C ARG A 146 14.79 -17.78 -18.40
N PRO A 147 14.51 -17.41 -19.67
CA PRO A 147 13.15 -17.31 -20.16
C PRO A 147 12.46 -18.67 -20.25
N LYS A 148 11.13 -18.65 -20.26
CA LYS A 148 10.28 -19.83 -20.42
C LYS A 148 10.68 -20.64 -21.66
N GLY A 149 10.68 -21.97 -21.53
CA GLY A 149 11.07 -22.88 -22.60
C GLY A 149 12.58 -23.08 -22.76
N SER A 150 13.42 -22.31 -22.05
CA SER A 150 14.87 -22.53 -22.06
C SER A 150 15.24 -23.95 -21.61
N PRO A 151 16.19 -24.63 -22.27
CA PRO A 151 16.57 -25.98 -21.90
C PRO A 151 17.19 -26.04 -20.50
N VAL A 152 16.81 -27.05 -19.72
CA VAL A 152 17.36 -27.36 -18.40
C VAL A 152 17.68 -28.86 -18.31
N LYS A 153 18.55 -29.23 -17.37
CA LYS A 153 18.97 -30.63 -17.17
C LYS A 153 18.19 -31.36 -16.07
N ASN A 154 17.09 -30.77 -15.59
CA ASN A 154 16.23 -31.39 -14.57
C ASN A 154 15.08 -32.18 -15.23
N SER A 155 14.20 -32.76 -14.41
CA SER A 155 13.06 -33.57 -14.88
C SER A 155 12.08 -32.82 -15.78
N ALA A 156 12.00 -31.49 -15.71
CA ALA A 156 11.09 -30.69 -16.53
C ALA A 156 11.62 -30.47 -17.96
N LEU A 157 12.92 -30.67 -18.20
CA LEU A 157 13.65 -30.43 -19.46
C LEU A 157 13.60 -28.99 -20.01
N THR A 158 12.65 -28.16 -19.56
CA THR A 158 12.48 -26.75 -19.92
C THR A 158 12.18 -25.88 -18.68
N SER A 159 12.54 -24.59 -18.76
CA SER A 159 12.24 -23.57 -17.74
C SER A 159 10.77 -23.11 -17.80
N THR A 160 10.20 -22.79 -16.64
CA THR A 160 8.86 -22.19 -16.52
C THR A 160 8.85 -20.66 -16.67
N GLY A 161 10.02 -20.02 -16.70
CA GLY A 161 10.18 -18.57 -16.86
C GLY A 161 9.97 -17.78 -15.56
N LEU A 162 9.74 -16.47 -15.69
CA LEU A 162 9.73 -15.54 -14.55
C LEU A 162 8.48 -15.64 -13.65
N VAL A 163 7.30 -15.71 -14.26
CA VAL A 163 6.01 -15.49 -13.57
C VAL A 163 5.78 -16.39 -12.34
N PRO A 164 6.08 -17.70 -12.37
CA PRO A 164 5.91 -18.56 -11.19
C PRO A 164 6.74 -18.13 -9.98
N PHE A 165 7.94 -17.56 -10.21
CA PHE A 165 8.79 -17.06 -9.14
C PHE A 165 8.30 -15.72 -8.59
N MET A 166 7.64 -14.90 -9.41
CA MET A 166 6.96 -13.69 -8.94
C MET A 166 5.86 -14.02 -7.92
N GLU A 167 5.03 -15.03 -8.21
CA GLU A 167 3.99 -15.51 -7.29
C GLU A 167 4.59 -15.98 -5.97
N ARG A 168 5.72 -16.71 -6.03
CA ARG A 168 6.45 -17.16 -4.83
C ARG A 168 6.89 -15.98 -3.96
N TYR A 169 7.69 -15.05 -4.50
CA TYR A 169 8.21 -13.91 -3.73
C TYR A 169 7.08 -13.03 -3.18
N SER A 170 5.99 -12.85 -3.95
CA SER A 170 4.78 -12.17 -3.51
C SER A 170 4.10 -12.85 -2.32
N ASN A 171 4.00 -14.19 -2.33
CA ASN A 171 3.40 -14.94 -1.23
C ASN A 171 4.25 -14.88 0.03
N SER A 172 5.57 -15.09 -0.07
CA SER A 172 6.50 -14.94 1.05
C SER A 172 6.41 -13.56 1.69
N THR A 173 6.19 -12.51 0.90
CA THR A 173 6.00 -11.14 1.41
C THR A 173 4.76 -11.00 2.30
N ARG A 174 3.69 -11.73 1.99
CA ARG A 174 2.42 -11.67 2.75
C ARG A 174 2.45 -12.51 4.02
N GLU A 175 3.32 -13.51 4.09
CA GLU A 175 3.47 -14.39 5.25
C GLU A 175 4.14 -13.68 6.43
N VAL A 176 5.02 -12.70 6.18
CA VAL A 176 5.78 -12.03 7.23
C VAL A 176 4.99 -10.86 7.85
N ALA A 177 4.63 -10.98 9.12
CA ALA A 177 4.00 -9.92 9.90
C ALA A 177 5.03 -8.89 10.43
N GLN A 178 4.69 -7.60 10.41
CA GLN A 178 5.53 -6.52 10.91
C GLN A 178 4.75 -5.54 11.82
N ASP A 179 3.94 -6.07 12.75
CA ASP A 179 3.24 -5.26 13.77
C ASP A 179 2.46 -4.08 13.15
N GLY A 180 1.47 -4.40 12.32
CA GLY A 180 0.63 -3.42 11.62
C GLY A 180 1.25 -2.84 10.34
N ARG A 181 2.50 -3.17 10.00
CA ARG A 181 3.09 -2.91 8.68
C ARG A 181 3.01 -4.15 7.79
N ARG A 182 2.69 -3.96 6.51
CA ARG A 182 2.75 -5.01 5.49
C ARG A 182 4.16 -5.10 4.91
N GLY A 183 4.64 -6.30 4.61
CA GLY A 183 5.85 -6.49 3.80
C GLY A 183 5.71 -5.74 2.47
N ALA A 184 6.82 -5.19 1.98
CA ALA A 184 6.86 -4.42 0.74
C ALA A 184 7.95 -4.98 -0.17
N LEU A 185 7.57 -5.28 -1.42
CA LEU A 185 8.42 -5.93 -2.39
C LEU A 185 8.41 -5.16 -3.72
N MET A 186 9.58 -4.94 -4.33
CA MET A 186 9.72 -4.54 -5.74
C MET A 186 10.22 -5.73 -6.54
N LEU A 187 9.54 -6.06 -7.63
CA LEU A 187 10.03 -6.96 -8.66
C LEU A 187 10.29 -6.14 -9.92
N SER A 188 11.49 -6.28 -10.50
CA SER A 188 11.83 -5.64 -11.76
C SER A 188 12.33 -6.62 -12.81
N VAL A 189 12.19 -6.26 -14.08
CA VAL A 189 12.75 -6.98 -15.22
C VAL A 189 13.21 -5.99 -16.30
N SER A 190 14.28 -6.32 -17.01
CA SER A 190 14.71 -5.59 -18.21
C SER A 190 13.74 -5.80 -19.37
N ILE A 191 13.45 -4.74 -20.11
CA ILE A 191 12.67 -4.79 -21.34
C ILE A 191 13.35 -5.64 -22.44
N LYS A 192 14.69 -5.80 -22.37
CA LYS A 192 15.46 -6.75 -23.19
C LYS A 192 15.08 -8.20 -22.94
N HIS A 193 14.57 -8.51 -21.76
CA HIS A 193 14.31 -9.89 -21.36
C HIS A 193 13.17 -10.50 -22.18
N PRO A 194 13.29 -11.75 -22.68
CA PRO A 194 12.28 -12.37 -23.54
C PRO A 194 10.92 -12.57 -22.86
N ASP A 195 10.93 -12.84 -21.55
CA ASP A 195 9.70 -12.98 -20.73
C ASP A 195 9.16 -11.65 -20.21
N SER A 196 9.76 -10.49 -20.56
CA SER A 196 9.28 -9.18 -20.07
C SER A 196 7.81 -8.93 -20.40
N GLU A 197 7.35 -9.41 -21.55
CA GLU A 197 5.94 -9.31 -21.96
C GLU A 197 5.00 -10.10 -21.02
N SER A 198 5.40 -11.31 -20.59
CA SER A 198 4.60 -12.11 -19.64
C SER A 198 4.66 -11.51 -18.23
N PHE A 199 5.78 -10.89 -17.88
CA PHE A 199 5.95 -10.15 -16.62
C PHE A 199 5.01 -8.93 -16.54
N ILE A 200 4.85 -8.19 -17.65
CA ILE A 200 3.93 -7.04 -17.74
C ILE A 200 2.47 -7.46 -17.48
N ASP A 201 2.08 -8.68 -17.86
CA ASP A 201 0.73 -9.22 -17.63
C ASP A 201 0.52 -9.83 -16.24
N ALA A 202 1.59 -10.01 -15.45
CA ALA A 202 1.53 -10.82 -14.22
C ALA A 202 0.50 -10.33 -13.20
N LYS A 203 0.19 -9.03 -13.20
CA LYS A 203 -0.80 -8.40 -12.31
C LYS A 203 -2.20 -8.25 -12.90
N MET A 204 -2.39 -8.60 -14.17
CA MET A 204 -3.71 -8.55 -14.81
C MET A 204 -4.64 -9.66 -14.31
N THR A 205 -4.08 -10.73 -13.75
CA THR A 205 -4.85 -11.77 -13.07
C THR A 205 -4.97 -11.43 -11.59
N GLU A 206 -6.18 -11.15 -11.14
CA GLU A 206 -6.45 -10.86 -9.73
C GLU A 206 -6.00 -12.01 -8.82
N GLY A 207 -5.44 -11.67 -7.65
CA GLY A 207 -5.07 -12.63 -6.61
C GLY A 207 -3.69 -13.30 -6.75
N LYS A 208 -3.02 -13.23 -7.90
CA LYS A 208 -1.71 -13.91 -8.11
C LYS A 208 -0.52 -13.18 -7.52
N VAL A 209 -0.24 -11.97 -8.00
CA VAL A 209 0.89 -11.14 -7.53
C VAL A 209 0.33 -9.94 -6.75
N THR A 210 0.09 -10.15 -5.46
CA THR A 210 -0.61 -9.18 -4.58
C THR A 210 0.30 -8.53 -3.55
N GLY A 211 1.47 -9.11 -3.27
CA GLY A 211 2.44 -8.63 -2.28
C GLY A 211 3.60 -7.80 -2.86
N ALA A 212 3.66 -7.60 -4.18
CA ALA A 212 4.77 -6.93 -4.85
C ALA A 212 4.30 -5.76 -5.71
N ASN A 213 5.09 -4.68 -5.80
CA ASN A 213 5.08 -3.72 -6.90
C ASN A 213 5.91 -4.29 -8.06
N VAL A 214 5.56 -3.92 -9.29
CA VAL A 214 6.14 -4.51 -10.50
C VAL A 214 6.59 -3.38 -11.41
N SER A 215 7.86 -3.37 -11.82
CA SER A 215 8.36 -2.32 -12.71
C SER A 215 9.24 -2.86 -13.82
N VAL A 216 9.16 -2.25 -14.99
CA VAL A 216 10.00 -2.63 -16.14
C VAL A 216 11.16 -1.65 -16.24
N LYS A 217 12.37 -2.18 -16.35
CA LYS A 217 13.59 -1.42 -16.62
C LYS A 217 13.65 -1.16 -18.12
N ILE A 218 13.40 0.09 -18.49
CA ILE A 218 13.36 0.58 -19.87
C ILE A 218 14.72 1.19 -20.20
N ASP A 219 15.35 0.73 -21.28
CA ASP A 219 16.54 1.37 -21.85
C ASP A 219 16.17 2.43 -22.90
N ASP A 220 17.12 3.32 -23.21
CA ASP A 220 16.91 4.44 -24.13
C ASP A 220 16.72 3.94 -25.58
N GLU A 221 17.24 2.77 -25.93
CA GLU A 221 17.07 2.16 -27.25
C GLU A 221 15.61 1.75 -27.48
N PHE A 222 14.98 1.12 -26.50
CA PHE A 222 13.55 0.78 -26.54
C PHE A 222 12.69 2.03 -26.71
N MET A 223 12.93 3.09 -25.92
CA MET A 223 12.14 4.33 -26.05
C MET A 223 12.31 5.00 -27.41
N ARG A 224 13.52 5.04 -27.97
CA ARG A 224 13.74 5.51 -29.34
C ARG A 224 12.98 4.65 -30.35
N ALA A 225 13.01 3.33 -30.22
CA ALA A 225 12.29 2.42 -31.10
C ALA A 225 10.77 2.65 -31.06
N VAL A 226 10.20 2.90 -29.88
CA VAL A 226 8.78 3.27 -29.70
C VAL A 226 8.44 4.55 -30.45
N VAL A 227 9.18 5.63 -30.20
CA VAL A 227 8.90 6.95 -30.78
C VAL A 227 9.08 6.92 -32.31
N GLU A 228 10.16 6.31 -32.79
CA GLU A 228 10.50 6.26 -34.21
C GLU A 228 9.72 5.19 -34.99
N GLY A 229 9.07 4.25 -34.31
CA GLY A 229 8.36 3.14 -34.95
C GLY A 229 9.29 2.11 -35.58
N LYS A 230 10.38 1.80 -34.88
CA LYS A 230 11.37 0.81 -35.29
C LYS A 230 11.20 -0.49 -34.49
N PRO A 231 11.64 -1.63 -35.05
CA PRO A 231 11.73 -2.86 -34.27
C PRO A 231 12.73 -2.72 -33.12
N TYR A 232 12.59 -3.59 -32.13
CA TYR A 232 13.49 -3.69 -30.98
C TYR A 232 13.91 -5.13 -30.75
N LYS A 233 15.17 -5.35 -30.35
CA LYS A 233 15.74 -6.68 -30.16
C LYS A 233 15.72 -7.06 -28.68
N GLN A 234 14.96 -8.10 -28.35
CA GLN A 234 15.07 -8.79 -27.07
C GLN A 234 16.14 -9.86 -27.12
N GLN A 235 16.82 -10.09 -26.01
CA GLN A 235 17.89 -11.09 -25.92
C GLN A 235 18.07 -11.67 -24.52
N TYR A 236 18.66 -12.87 -24.45
CA TYR A 236 19.07 -13.49 -23.19
C TYR A 236 20.41 -14.23 -23.31
N PRO A 237 21.34 -14.13 -22.33
CA PRO A 237 21.33 -13.17 -21.21
C PRO A 237 21.31 -11.71 -21.68
N ILE A 238 20.69 -10.82 -20.90
CA ILE A 238 20.34 -9.46 -21.35
C ILE A 238 21.55 -8.58 -21.71
N ASP A 239 22.71 -8.83 -21.10
CA ASP A 239 23.95 -8.07 -21.31
C ASP A 239 25.02 -8.87 -22.09
N ALA A 240 24.66 -10.03 -22.64
CA ALA A 240 25.60 -10.85 -23.39
C ALA A 240 25.95 -10.24 -24.75
N LYS A 241 27.24 -10.23 -25.10
CA LYS A 241 27.70 -9.86 -26.45
C LYS A 241 27.23 -10.87 -27.50
N GLU A 242 27.22 -12.14 -27.14
CA GLU A 242 26.71 -13.26 -27.93
C GLU A 242 25.56 -13.91 -27.15
N PRO A 243 24.31 -13.46 -27.38
CA PRO A 243 23.17 -13.98 -26.63
C PRO A 243 22.83 -15.41 -27.06
N LYS A 244 22.34 -16.21 -26.11
CA LYS A 244 21.86 -17.57 -26.36
C LYS A 244 20.49 -17.59 -27.04
N TRP A 245 19.75 -16.49 -26.90
CA TRP A 245 18.44 -16.29 -27.48
C TRP A 245 18.28 -14.84 -27.91
N GLU A 246 17.67 -14.63 -29.07
CA GLU A 246 17.33 -13.31 -29.57
C GLU A 246 16.01 -13.35 -30.34
N LYS A 247 15.26 -12.24 -30.30
CA LYS A 247 14.05 -12.04 -31.08
C LYS A 247 13.84 -10.56 -31.35
N GLU A 248 13.46 -10.26 -32.58
CA GLU A 248 12.97 -8.94 -32.95
C GLU A 248 11.48 -8.82 -32.65
N ILE A 249 11.09 -7.70 -32.03
CA ILE A 249 9.70 -7.39 -31.68
C ILE A 249 9.32 -5.99 -32.16
N ASP A 250 8.03 -5.73 -32.32
CA ASP A 250 7.52 -4.38 -32.47
C ASP A 250 7.49 -3.66 -31.11
N ALA A 251 8.35 -2.65 -30.95
CA ALA A 251 8.46 -1.87 -29.73
C ALA A 251 7.15 -1.17 -29.35
N ARG A 252 6.39 -0.68 -30.34
CA ARG A 252 5.13 0.04 -30.10
C ARG A 252 4.04 -0.89 -29.55
N THR A 253 3.99 -2.11 -30.04
CA THR A 253 3.06 -3.12 -29.52
C THR A 253 3.34 -3.43 -28.06
N LEU A 254 4.60 -3.69 -27.69
CA LEU A 254 4.96 -3.95 -26.29
C LEU A 254 4.78 -2.72 -25.39
N TRP A 255 5.08 -1.53 -25.91
CA TRP A 255 4.83 -0.27 -25.18
C TRP A 255 3.34 -0.02 -24.95
N GLY A 256 2.49 -0.19 -25.97
CA GLY A 256 1.04 -0.07 -25.84
C GLY A 256 0.48 -1.00 -24.76
N LYS A 257 1.06 -2.20 -24.63
CA LYS A 257 0.73 -3.14 -23.55
C LYS A 257 1.11 -2.63 -22.15
N ILE A 258 2.30 -2.03 -22.00
CA ILE A 258 2.72 -1.37 -20.75
C ILE A 258 1.73 -0.26 -20.38
N ILE A 259 1.35 0.59 -21.34
CA ILE A 259 0.41 1.68 -21.15
C ILE A 259 -0.97 1.15 -20.73
N HIS A 260 -1.51 0.18 -21.46
CA HIS A 260 -2.81 -0.42 -21.16
C HIS A 260 -2.86 -1.01 -19.75
N ASN A 261 -1.85 -1.82 -19.38
CA ASN A 261 -1.81 -2.47 -18.07
C ASN A 261 -1.66 -1.43 -16.95
N ALA A 262 -0.82 -0.41 -17.13
CA ALA A 262 -0.64 0.67 -16.16
C ALA A 262 -1.93 1.48 -15.99
N TRP A 263 -2.63 1.82 -17.08
CA TRP A 263 -3.92 2.50 -17.06
C TRP A 263 -5.02 1.65 -16.38
N LYS A 264 -4.99 0.33 -16.57
CA LYS A 264 -5.99 -0.59 -16.04
C LYS A 264 -5.76 -0.99 -14.59
N SER A 265 -4.51 -1.13 -14.15
CA SER A 265 -4.13 -1.76 -12.86
C SER A 265 -3.12 -0.97 -12.00
N ALA A 266 -2.71 0.21 -12.47
CA ALA A 266 -1.61 1.04 -11.92
C ALA A 266 -0.22 0.37 -12.01
N GLU A 267 -0.06 -0.71 -12.78
CA GLU A 267 1.20 -1.46 -12.95
C GLU A 267 1.33 -2.00 -14.38
N PRO A 268 2.54 -2.21 -14.88
CA PRO A 268 3.81 -1.95 -14.19
C PRO A 268 4.17 -0.47 -14.16
N GLY A 269 4.96 -0.08 -13.16
CA GLY A 269 5.73 1.16 -13.22
C GLY A 269 6.86 1.07 -14.26
N VAL A 270 7.41 2.22 -14.66
CA VAL A 270 8.57 2.28 -15.56
C VAL A 270 9.79 2.85 -14.84
N LEU A 271 10.94 2.22 -15.04
CA LEU A 271 12.24 2.66 -14.56
C LEU A 271 13.12 2.95 -15.77
N PHE A 272 13.50 4.20 -15.98
CA PHE A 272 14.37 4.60 -17.10
C PHE A 272 15.81 4.25 -16.75
N TRP A 273 16.19 3.01 -17.04
CA TRP A 273 17.36 2.36 -16.49
C TRP A 273 18.68 3.00 -16.95
N ASP A 274 18.76 3.38 -18.22
CA ASP A 274 19.95 4.06 -18.74
C ASP A 274 20.13 5.43 -18.06
N THR A 275 19.04 6.16 -17.80
CA THR A 275 19.09 7.41 -17.03
C THR A 275 19.50 7.16 -15.57
N ILE A 276 18.95 6.12 -14.92
CA ILE A 276 19.35 5.73 -13.55
C ILE A 276 20.85 5.48 -13.48
N ILE A 277 21.38 4.60 -14.34
CA ILE A 277 22.80 4.20 -14.29
C ILE A 277 23.71 5.37 -14.67
N ARG A 278 23.36 6.13 -15.71
CA ARG A 278 24.16 7.27 -16.18
C ARG A 278 24.31 8.36 -15.12
N GLU A 279 23.24 8.63 -14.38
CA GLU A 279 23.21 9.69 -13.34
C GLU A 279 23.67 9.18 -11.96
N SER A 280 23.77 7.87 -11.76
CA SER A 280 24.14 7.26 -10.48
C SER A 280 25.62 7.43 -10.18
N VAL A 281 25.93 8.18 -9.12
CA VAL A 281 27.32 8.29 -8.62
C VAL A 281 27.88 6.94 -8.13
N PRO A 282 27.13 6.10 -7.38
CA PRO A 282 27.60 4.77 -6.96
C PRO A 282 28.03 3.84 -8.11
N ASP A 283 27.41 3.94 -9.29
CA ASP A 283 27.75 3.09 -10.42
C ASP A 283 29.14 3.37 -11.02
N CYS A 284 29.79 4.48 -10.61
CA CYS A 284 31.23 4.72 -10.86
C CYS A 284 32.14 3.69 -10.15
N TYR A 285 31.59 2.96 -9.18
CA TYR A 285 32.23 1.90 -8.39
C TYR A 285 31.62 0.52 -8.66
N ALA A 286 30.99 0.34 -9.84
CA ALA A 286 30.33 -0.90 -10.21
C ALA A 286 31.26 -2.13 -10.17
N ASP A 287 32.53 -1.97 -10.56
CA ASP A 287 33.59 -3.00 -10.48
C ASP A 287 33.99 -3.35 -9.04
N LEU A 288 33.71 -2.46 -8.07
CA LEU A 288 33.91 -2.68 -6.64
C LEU A 288 32.62 -3.18 -5.95
N GLY A 289 31.65 -3.63 -6.75
CA GLY A 289 30.41 -4.24 -6.30
C GLY A 289 29.30 -3.24 -5.94
N PHE A 290 29.38 -1.98 -6.37
CA PHE A 290 28.31 -0.99 -6.19
C PHE A 290 27.39 -0.85 -7.42
N ARG A 291 27.43 -1.83 -8.32
CA ARG A 291 26.56 -1.87 -9.50
C ARG A 291 25.09 -1.93 -9.07
N THR A 292 24.31 -0.96 -9.50
CA THR A 292 22.86 -0.95 -9.31
C THR A 292 22.21 -2.09 -10.09
N VAL A 293 21.34 -2.86 -9.43
CA VAL A 293 20.64 -4.01 -10.07
C VAL A 293 19.13 -3.87 -10.06
N SER A 294 18.57 -3.24 -9.03
CA SER A 294 17.14 -2.99 -8.85
C SER A 294 16.92 -1.70 -8.04
N THR A 295 15.67 -1.38 -7.73
CA THR A 295 15.29 -0.34 -6.78
C THR A 295 14.64 -0.95 -5.55
N ASN A 296 14.54 -0.16 -4.49
CA ASN A 296 13.67 -0.49 -3.36
C ASN A 296 12.16 -0.47 -3.76
N PRO A 297 11.24 -0.94 -2.88
CA PRO A 297 9.78 -1.00 -3.14
C PRO A 297 9.11 0.24 -3.73
N CYS A 298 9.62 1.43 -3.41
CA CYS A 298 9.01 2.70 -3.80
C CYS A 298 9.74 3.41 -4.97
N GLY A 299 10.83 2.84 -5.47
CA GLY A 299 11.55 3.30 -6.67
C GLY A 299 12.50 4.50 -6.49
N GLU A 300 12.56 5.08 -5.30
CA GLU A 300 13.35 6.28 -4.98
C GLU A 300 14.83 6.01 -4.74
N ILE A 301 15.22 4.77 -4.42
CA ILE A 301 16.61 4.38 -4.24
C ILE A 301 16.96 3.19 -5.15
N PRO A 302 17.67 3.45 -6.26
CA PRO A 302 18.42 2.42 -6.98
C PRO A 302 19.56 1.90 -6.11
N LEU A 303 19.65 0.58 -5.95
CA LEU A 303 20.60 -0.07 -5.04
C LEU A 303 21.35 -1.22 -5.71
N CYS A 304 22.59 -1.42 -5.27
CA CYS A 304 23.33 -2.65 -5.48
C CYS A 304 22.92 -3.72 -4.45
N PRO A 305 23.26 -5.00 -4.68
CA PRO A 305 22.98 -6.07 -3.73
C PRO A 305 23.53 -5.78 -2.32
N TYR A 306 22.69 -6.03 -1.31
CA TYR A 306 22.94 -5.87 0.14
C TYR A 306 23.20 -4.44 0.62
N ASP A 307 23.06 -3.46 -0.25
CA ASP A 307 23.01 -2.06 0.15
C ASP A 307 21.61 -1.70 0.66
N SER A 308 21.52 -0.63 1.43
CA SER A 308 20.30 -0.31 2.16
C SER A 308 19.97 1.19 2.20
N CYS A 309 18.69 1.44 2.36
CA CYS A 309 18.07 2.75 2.29
C CYS A 309 17.73 3.24 3.70
N ARG A 310 18.38 4.32 4.13
CA ARG A 310 18.06 5.07 5.36
C ARG A 310 17.55 6.43 4.91
N LEU A 311 16.46 6.90 5.49
CA LEU A 311 15.75 8.05 4.97
C LEU A 311 15.42 9.08 6.05
N LEU A 312 15.50 10.33 5.66
CA LEU A 312 15.12 11.50 6.44
C LEU A 312 14.58 12.56 5.48
N ALA A 313 13.52 13.26 5.85
CA ALA A 313 12.92 14.32 5.05
C ALA A 313 13.05 15.67 5.75
N ILE A 314 13.30 16.72 4.97
CA ILE A 314 13.26 18.10 5.42
C ILE A 314 11.87 18.68 5.07
N ASN A 315 11.18 19.25 6.05
CA ASN A 315 9.85 19.85 5.84
C ASN A 315 9.99 21.27 5.26
N LEU A 316 9.77 21.41 3.96
CA LEU A 316 10.02 22.66 3.24
C LEU A 316 9.10 23.81 3.67
N TYR A 317 7.85 23.52 4.06
CA TYR A 317 6.90 24.54 4.49
C TYR A 317 7.41 25.34 5.70
N SER A 318 8.19 24.70 6.59
CA SER A 318 8.72 25.33 7.80
C SER A 318 9.77 26.40 7.57
N TYR A 319 10.26 26.55 6.33
CA TYR A 319 11.20 27.60 5.94
C TYR A 319 10.50 28.78 5.26
N VAL A 320 9.18 28.74 5.08
CA VAL A 320 8.41 29.87 4.52
C VAL A 320 8.11 30.88 5.63
N LYS A 321 8.59 32.11 5.45
CA LYS A 321 8.25 33.28 6.26
C LYS A 321 6.99 33.94 5.69
N ASN A 322 6.11 34.43 6.56
CA ASN A 322 4.86 35.12 6.20
C ASN A 322 4.02 34.34 5.17
N PRO A 323 3.74 33.04 5.40
CA PRO A 323 3.07 32.18 4.42
C PRO A 323 1.70 32.74 4.01
N PHE A 324 1.38 32.60 2.72
CA PHE A 324 0.13 33.04 2.10
C PHE A 324 -0.09 34.57 2.07
N THR A 325 0.97 35.35 2.24
CA THR A 325 0.95 36.81 2.09
C THR A 325 1.77 37.24 0.86
N SER A 326 1.64 38.50 0.44
CA SER A 326 2.50 39.07 -0.59
C SER A 326 3.97 39.25 -0.17
N GLU A 327 4.26 39.13 1.13
CA GLU A 327 5.61 39.19 1.71
C GLU A 327 6.20 37.79 1.94
N ALA A 328 5.55 36.74 1.43
CA ALA A 328 6.01 35.38 1.58
C ALA A 328 7.42 35.21 0.98
N SER A 329 8.32 34.62 1.76
CA SER A 329 9.70 34.38 1.34
C SER A 329 10.25 33.09 1.95
N PHE A 330 11.16 32.42 1.24
CA PHE A 330 11.79 31.20 1.72
C PHE A 330 13.12 31.51 2.40
N ASP A 331 13.32 31.00 3.61
CA ASP A 331 14.53 31.18 4.40
C ASP A 331 15.64 30.21 3.97
N PHE A 332 16.32 30.57 2.88
CA PHE A 332 17.45 29.79 2.37
C PHE A 332 18.62 29.71 3.36
N GLU A 333 18.83 30.69 4.23
CA GLU A 333 19.93 30.64 5.19
C GLU A 333 19.68 29.55 6.24
N LEU A 334 18.50 29.57 6.85
CA LEU A 334 18.09 28.54 7.80
C LEU A 334 18.03 27.16 7.14
N PHE A 335 17.50 27.09 5.92
CA PHE A 335 17.43 25.84 5.15
C PHE A 335 18.81 25.24 4.91
N ARG A 336 19.79 26.03 4.43
CA ARG A 336 21.16 25.55 4.22
C ARG A 336 21.78 24.98 5.50
N ASN A 337 21.62 25.69 6.63
CA ASN A 337 22.12 25.24 7.92
C ASN A 337 21.51 23.89 8.33
N HIS A 338 20.19 23.75 8.21
CA HIS A 338 19.51 22.51 8.56
C HIS A 338 19.79 21.35 7.59
N VAL A 339 20.01 21.61 6.30
CA VAL A 339 20.43 20.57 5.34
C VAL A 339 21.80 20.00 5.72
N VAL A 340 22.75 20.86 6.12
CA VAL A 340 24.08 20.41 6.57
C VAL A 340 23.95 19.49 7.78
N LEU A 341 23.12 19.87 8.76
CA LEU A 341 22.84 19.08 9.96
C LEU A 341 22.08 17.78 9.65
N ALA A 342 21.12 17.82 8.73
CA ALA A 342 20.37 16.65 8.27
C ALA A 342 21.29 15.58 7.68
N GLN A 343 22.24 15.97 6.82
CA GLN A 343 23.20 15.04 6.26
C GLN A 343 24.16 14.48 7.32
N ARG A 344 24.55 15.31 8.31
CA ARG A 344 25.37 14.85 9.44
C ARG A 344 24.65 13.81 10.30
N ILE A 345 23.41 14.10 10.69
CA ILE A 345 22.51 13.16 11.39
C ILE A 345 22.38 11.85 10.61
N MET A 346 22.26 11.91 9.29
CA MET A 346 22.16 10.72 8.46
C MET A 346 23.44 9.87 8.47
N ASP A 347 24.62 10.47 8.56
CA ASP A 347 25.88 9.75 8.77
C ASP A 347 25.93 9.08 10.15
N ASP A 348 25.41 9.73 11.19
CA ASP A 348 25.34 9.14 12.54
C ASP A 348 24.37 7.95 12.59
N ILE A 349 23.26 8.01 11.85
CA ILE A 349 22.31 6.90 11.73
C ILE A 349 22.98 5.66 11.09
N ILE A 350 24.01 5.82 10.26
CA ILE A 350 24.78 4.69 9.72
C ILE A 350 25.54 3.97 10.83
N ASP A 351 26.11 4.71 11.78
CA ASP A 351 26.81 4.11 12.92
C ASP A 351 25.82 3.44 13.89
N LEU A 352 24.65 4.05 14.13
CA LEU A 352 23.56 3.41 14.87
C LEU A 352 23.10 2.12 14.19
N GLU A 353 23.00 2.13 12.86
CA GLU A 353 22.63 0.94 12.10
C GLU A 353 23.71 -0.14 12.18
N ALA A 354 24.99 0.22 12.18
CA ALA A 354 26.05 -0.75 12.42
C ALA A 354 25.91 -1.41 13.80
N GLU A 355 25.60 -0.63 14.85
CA GLU A 355 25.30 -1.16 16.19
C GLU A 355 24.05 -2.07 16.18
N LYS A 356 23.00 -1.72 15.43
CA LYS A 356 21.81 -2.57 15.27
C LYS A 356 22.09 -3.86 14.52
N ILE A 357 22.95 -3.84 13.50
CA ILE A 357 23.38 -5.06 12.80
C ILE A 357 24.15 -5.99 13.75
N GLU A 358 25.01 -5.45 14.63
CA GLU A 358 25.66 -6.27 15.66
C GLU A 358 24.65 -6.90 16.63
N GLN A 359 23.63 -6.16 17.05
CA GLN A 359 22.54 -6.72 17.87
C GLN A 359 21.79 -7.84 17.15
N ILE A 360 21.54 -7.69 15.84
CA ILE A 360 20.92 -8.73 15.01
C ILE A 360 21.83 -9.97 14.94
N LEU A 361 23.12 -9.80 14.66
CA LEU A 361 24.09 -10.90 14.61
C LEU A 361 24.21 -11.62 15.96
N SER A 362 24.23 -10.88 17.07
CA SER A 362 24.21 -11.44 18.43
C SER A 362 22.93 -12.22 18.71
N LYS A 363 21.78 -11.70 18.29
CA LYS A 363 20.49 -12.41 18.41
C LYS A 363 20.52 -13.72 17.64
N ILE A 364 21.00 -13.70 16.39
CA ILE A 364 21.14 -14.91 15.58
C ILE A 364 22.09 -15.90 16.27
N ALA A 365 23.21 -15.44 16.82
CA ALA A 365 24.13 -16.34 17.53
C ALA A 365 23.47 -17.02 18.75
N SER A 366 22.56 -16.32 19.44
CA SER A 366 21.82 -16.85 20.60
C SER A 366 20.62 -17.74 20.25
N ASP A 367 20.25 -17.82 18.97
CA ASP A 367 19.12 -18.63 18.50
C ASP A 367 19.43 -20.14 18.71
N PRO A 368 18.47 -20.93 19.22
CA PRO A 368 18.66 -22.35 19.58
C PRO A 368 18.87 -23.27 18.37
N GLU A 369 18.57 -22.81 17.16
CA GLU A 369 18.71 -23.54 15.92
C GLU A 369 20.18 -23.90 15.60
N SER A 370 20.38 -24.91 14.76
CA SER A 370 21.70 -25.35 14.33
C SER A 370 22.42 -24.28 13.49
N GLU A 371 23.75 -24.39 13.39
CA GLU A 371 24.54 -23.49 12.56
C GLU A 371 24.15 -23.52 11.08
N GLU A 372 23.72 -24.66 10.57
CA GLU A 372 23.25 -24.80 9.19
C GLU A 372 22.04 -23.90 8.90
N VAL A 373 21.07 -23.86 9.82
CA VAL A 373 19.87 -23.02 9.70
C VAL A 373 20.22 -21.53 9.83
N LYS A 374 21.11 -21.18 10.76
CA LYS A 374 21.47 -19.77 11.06
C LYS A 374 22.38 -19.15 10.01
N THR A 375 23.10 -19.96 9.24
CA THR A 375 24.14 -19.51 8.31
C THR A 375 23.61 -18.51 7.28
N SER A 376 22.41 -18.71 6.76
CA SER A 376 21.83 -17.83 5.73
C SER A 376 21.61 -16.41 6.24
N GLU A 377 20.88 -16.26 7.35
CA GLU A 377 20.58 -14.95 7.95
C GLU A 377 21.89 -14.27 8.41
N ARG A 378 22.81 -15.03 9.01
CA ARG A 378 24.11 -14.49 9.43
C ARG A 378 24.92 -13.92 8.26
N ASN A 379 25.06 -14.69 7.18
CA ASN A 379 25.80 -14.26 6.00
C ASN A 379 25.16 -13.04 5.33
N LEU A 380 23.82 -12.99 5.27
CA LEU A 380 23.07 -11.83 4.81
C LEU A 380 23.46 -10.57 5.59
N TRP A 381 23.41 -10.60 6.92
CA TRP A 381 23.74 -9.42 7.74
C TRP A 381 25.22 -9.03 7.68
N HIS A 382 26.14 -9.99 7.51
CA HIS A 382 27.54 -9.65 7.23
C HIS A 382 27.74 -8.95 5.88
N LYS A 383 27.02 -9.37 4.83
CA LYS A 383 27.04 -8.69 3.52
C LYS A 383 26.50 -7.26 3.63
N ILE A 384 25.37 -7.09 4.33
CA ILE A 384 24.74 -5.78 4.57
C ILE A 384 25.66 -4.86 5.36
N ARG A 385 26.27 -5.35 6.43
CA ARG A 385 27.22 -4.58 7.24
C ARG A 385 28.38 -4.06 6.39
N ARG A 386 28.95 -4.93 5.55
CA ARG A 386 30.07 -4.56 4.67
C ARG A 386 29.67 -3.46 3.71
N LYS A 387 28.53 -3.60 3.02
CA LYS A 387 28.05 -2.59 2.06
C LYS A 387 27.70 -1.27 2.72
N THR A 388 27.04 -1.34 3.87
CA THR A 388 26.70 -0.18 4.71
C THR A 388 27.93 0.63 5.07
N LEU A 389 29.00 -0.01 5.56
CA LEU A 389 30.19 0.69 6.02
C LEU A 389 31.09 1.15 4.86
N ALA A 390 31.19 0.38 3.78
CA ALA A 390 32.03 0.71 2.64
C ALA A 390 31.48 1.91 1.84
N GLY A 391 30.16 1.98 1.65
CA GLY A 391 29.53 3.06 0.87
C GLY A 391 28.98 4.21 1.72
N ARG A 392 28.56 3.95 2.96
CA ARG A 392 27.93 4.93 3.85
C ARG A 392 26.80 5.73 3.18
N ARG A 393 25.95 5.06 2.40
CA ARG A 393 24.86 5.71 1.66
C ARG A 393 23.83 6.34 2.60
N THR A 394 23.39 7.55 2.27
CA THR A 394 22.29 8.26 2.94
C THR A 394 21.18 8.63 1.95
N GLY A 395 20.03 9.03 2.48
CA GLY A 395 18.88 9.49 1.70
C GLY A 395 18.19 10.66 2.39
N VAL A 396 18.79 11.85 2.29
CA VAL A 396 18.18 13.13 2.67
C VAL A 396 17.25 13.57 1.55
N GLY A 397 15.99 13.79 1.90
CA GLY A 397 14.95 14.24 1.00
C GLY A 397 14.15 15.39 1.54
N ILE A 398 13.01 15.62 0.93
CA ILE A 398 12.07 16.69 1.28
C ILE A 398 10.66 16.14 1.50
N THR A 399 9.84 16.94 2.17
CA THR A 399 8.38 16.86 2.17
C THR A 399 7.81 18.27 2.08
N ALA A 400 6.49 18.38 1.88
CA ALA A 400 5.78 19.65 1.84
C ALA A 400 6.10 20.53 0.62
N GLU A 401 6.59 19.98 -0.49
CA GLU A 401 6.85 20.75 -1.73
C GLU A 401 5.60 21.52 -2.19
N GLY A 402 4.46 20.82 -2.28
CA GLY A 402 3.18 21.42 -2.68
C GLY A 402 2.71 22.52 -1.74
N ASP A 403 2.85 22.31 -0.43
CA ASP A 403 2.47 23.33 0.56
C ASP A 403 3.44 24.51 0.61
N MET A 404 4.74 24.27 0.47
CA MET A 404 5.74 25.34 0.36
C MET A 404 5.44 26.24 -0.84
N LEU A 405 5.20 25.66 -2.01
CA LEU A 405 4.87 26.43 -3.22
C LEU A 405 3.58 27.23 -3.03
N ALA A 406 2.52 26.60 -2.52
CA ALA A 406 1.26 27.29 -2.25
C ALA A 406 1.43 28.44 -1.23
N ALA A 407 2.21 28.22 -0.17
CA ALA A 407 2.51 29.23 0.85
C ALA A 407 3.30 30.42 0.30
N MET A 408 4.14 30.18 -0.72
CA MET A 408 4.87 31.21 -1.47
C MET A 408 4.01 31.90 -2.54
N GLY A 409 2.74 31.50 -2.70
CA GLY A 409 1.83 32.04 -3.72
C GLY A 409 2.02 31.46 -5.11
N PHE A 410 2.83 30.41 -5.26
CA PHE A 410 3.04 29.72 -6.53
C PHE A 410 2.00 28.62 -6.76
N ARG A 411 1.53 28.50 -8.00
CA ARG A 411 0.71 27.36 -8.42
C ARG A 411 1.63 26.21 -8.82
N TYR A 412 1.43 25.04 -8.23
CA TYR A 412 2.21 23.84 -8.52
C TYR A 412 2.28 23.54 -10.03
N GLY A 413 3.47 23.20 -10.54
CA GLY A 413 3.69 22.90 -11.97
C GLY A 413 3.73 24.12 -12.90
N SER A 414 3.55 25.36 -12.40
CA SER A 414 3.88 26.55 -13.20
C SER A 414 5.38 26.66 -13.45
N ASP A 415 5.79 27.45 -14.44
CA ASP A 415 7.21 27.66 -14.77
C ASP A 415 7.96 28.32 -13.60
N GLU A 416 7.33 29.31 -12.93
CA GLU A 416 7.90 29.98 -11.76
C GLU A 416 8.02 29.03 -10.57
N ALA A 417 6.99 28.20 -10.31
CA ALA A 417 7.04 27.17 -9.27
C ALA A 417 8.14 26.14 -9.56
N THR A 418 8.28 25.74 -10.82
CA THR A 418 9.27 24.75 -11.25
C THR A 418 10.69 25.28 -11.09
N GLN A 419 10.93 26.53 -11.50
CA GLN A 419 12.23 27.18 -11.32
C GLN A 419 12.60 27.31 -9.84
N PHE A 420 11.62 27.70 -9.00
CA PHE A 420 11.84 27.84 -7.57
C PHE A 420 12.13 26.49 -6.89
N ALA A 421 11.36 25.45 -7.20
CA ALA A 421 11.59 24.11 -6.66
C ALA A 421 12.94 23.52 -7.09
N GLU A 422 13.37 23.80 -8.33
CA GLU A 422 14.72 23.45 -8.78
C GLU A 422 15.80 24.17 -7.96
N GLU A 423 15.63 25.46 -7.64
CA GLU A 423 16.57 26.22 -6.81
C GLU A 423 16.66 25.66 -5.38
N VAL A 424 15.52 25.30 -4.78
CA VAL A 424 15.45 24.65 -3.47
C VAL A 424 16.20 23.32 -3.51
N GLN A 425 15.91 22.46 -4.49
CA GLN A 425 16.56 21.15 -4.60
C GLN A 425 18.05 21.25 -4.92
N LYS A 426 18.45 22.20 -5.78
CA LYS A 426 19.87 22.51 -6.05
C LYS A 426 20.60 22.92 -4.78
N THR A 427 19.99 23.81 -3.98
CA THR A 427 20.55 24.25 -2.70
C THR A 427 20.70 23.08 -1.74
N LEU A 428 19.69 22.21 -1.65
CA LEU A 428 19.75 20.99 -0.84
C LEU A 428 20.94 20.12 -1.27
N ALA A 429 21.10 19.87 -2.57
CA ALA A 429 22.14 19.01 -3.10
C ALA A 429 23.56 19.52 -2.77
N LEU A 430 23.79 20.82 -3.00
CA LEU A 430 25.09 21.45 -2.71
C LEU A 430 25.40 21.40 -1.21
N CYS A 431 24.44 21.71 -0.35
CA CYS A 431 24.64 21.67 1.11
C CYS A 431 24.87 20.25 1.64
N ALA A 432 24.14 19.25 1.14
CA ALA A 432 24.34 17.86 1.55
C ALA A 432 25.72 17.35 1.14
N TYR A 433 26.15 17.60 -0.10
CA TYR A 433 27.49 17.22 -0.55
C TYR A 433 28.59 17.99 0.19
N SER A 434 28.40 19.29 0.45
CA SER A 434 29.32 20.08 1.29
C SER A 434 29.43 19.54 2.71
N SER A 435 28.32 19.12 3.31
CA SER A 435 28.32 18.46 4.62
C SER A 435 29.08 17.13 4.57
N SER A 436 28.88 16.33 3.53
CA SER A 436 29.61 15.07 3.34
C SER A 436 31.12 15.28 3.15
N VAL A 437 31.55 16.33 2.45
CA VAL A 437 32.98 16.71 2.32
C VAL A 437 33.53 17.21 3.66
N THR A 438 32.76 18.03 4.39
CA THR A 438 33.16 18.50 5.73
C THR A 438 33.34 17.33 6.70
N MET A 439 32.40 16.38 6.71
CA MET A 439 32.53 15.16 7.50
C MET A 439 33.69 14.28 7.03
N ALA A 440 34.07 14.29 5.75
CA ALA A 440 35.26 13.58 5.29
C ALA A 440 36.54 14.17 5.90
N LYS A 441 36.62 15.49 6.06
CA LYS A 441 37.74 16.16 6.76
C LYS A 441 37.80 15.77 8.24
N GLU A 442 36.65 15.67 8.89
CA GLU A 442 36.57 15.40 10.33
C GLU A 442 36.64 13.91 10.71
N ARG A 443 36.07 13.04 9.87
CA ARG A 443 35.79 11.62 10.17
C ARG A 443 36.43 10.66 9.16
N GLY A 444 37.01 11.16 8.07
CA GLY A 444 37.52 10.40 6.93
C GLY A 444 36.47 10.18 5.83
N ALA A 445 36.91 10.11 4.57
CA ALA A 445 36.04 9.75 3.44
C ALA A 445 35.50 8.31 3.55
N PHE A 446 34.49 7.95 2.76
CA PHE A 446 34.11 6.53 2.63
C PHE A 446 35.25 5.72 2.00
N GLU A 447 35.33 4.44 2.35
CA GLU A 447 36.50 3.58 2.11
C GLU A 447 36.97 3.54 0.64
N LEU A 448 36.03 3.59 -0.30
CA LEU A 448 36.29 3.37 -1.72
C LEU A 448 36.39 4.65 -2.55
N PHE A 449 36.35 5.84 -1.92
CA PHE A 449 36.30 7.11 -2.66
C PHE A 449 37.49 7.30 -3.62
N ASP A 450 37.19 7.65 -4.87
CA ASP A 450 38.18 8.04 -5.87
C ASP A 450 37.57 9.07 -6.83
N ALA A 451 38.05 10.32 -6.74
CA ALA A 451 37.55 11.42 -7.56
C ALA A 451 37.72 11.18 -9.07
N LYS A 452 38.71 10.39 -9.49
CA LYS A 452 38.95 10.11 -10.91
C LYS A 452 37.84 9.24 -11.50
N ARG A 453 37.29 8.31 -10.72
CA ARG A 453 36.18 7.44 -11.17
C ARG A 453 34.92 8.23 -11.49
N GLU A 454 34.76 9.39 -10.87
CA GLU A 454 33.55 10.20 -10.94
C GLU A 454 33.69 11.41 -11.87
N GLU A 455 34.85 11.63 -12.49
CA GLU A 455 35.15 12.85 -13.28
C GLU A 455 34.18 13.08 -14.45
N ASN A 456 33.63 11.98 -14.98
CA ASN A 456 32.70 11.94 -16.10
C ASN A 456 31.24 11.71 -15.67
N ASN A 457 30.95 11.61 -14.37
CA ASN A 457 29.59 11.44 -13.90
C ASN A 457 28.80 12.76 -14.08
N PRO A 458 27.64 12.76 -14.77
CA PRO A 458 26.88 13.98 -15.05
C PRO A 458 26.39 14.72 -13.80
N PHE A 459 26.00 14.01 -12.75
CA PHE A 459 25.57 14.61 -11.49
C PHE A 459 26.73 15.35 -10.80
N ILE A 460 27.92 14.73 -10.74
CA ILE A 460 29.14 15.37 -10.21
C ILE A 460 29.59 16.54 -11.09
N ALA A 461 29.45 16.44 -12.41
CA ALA A 461 29.73 17.54 -13.33
C ALA A 461 28.82 18.76 -13.06
N ARG A 462 27.52 18.53 -12.76
CA ARG A 462 26.58 19.61 -12.37
C ARG A 462 26.96 20.25 -11.03
N ILE A 463 27.40 19.47 -10.04
CA ILE A 463 27.94 20.03 -8.78
C ILE A 463 29.16 20.89 -9.07
N ARG A 464 30.11 20.41 -9.89
CA ARG A 464 31.32 21.15 -10.25
C ARG A 464 31.01 22.48 -10.95
N GLU A 465 30.00 22.51 -11.82
CA GLU A 465 29.57 23.73 -12.50
C GLU A 465 28.90 24.72 -11.53
N ALA A 466 28.07 24.22 -10.61
CA ALA A 466 27.34 25.04 -9.67
C ALA A 466 28.19 25.56 -8.50
N ASP A 467 29.15 24.77 -8.03
CA ASP A 467 30.09 25.12 -6.97
C ASP A 467 31.47 24.48 -7.23
N PRO A 468 32.35 25.20 -7.98
CA PRO A 468 33.69 24.71 -8.28
C PRO A 468 34.55 24.48 -7.02
N TRP A 469 34.34 25.27 -5.96
CA TRP A 469 35.11 25.15 -4.72
C TRP A 469 34.77 23.86 -3.98
N LEU A 470 33.48 23.53 -3.86
CA LEU A 470 33.02 22.26 -3.32
C LEU A 470 33.66 21.07 -4.06
N TYR A 471 33.77 21.15 -5.40
CA TYR A 471 34.41 20.10 -6.17
C TYR A 471 35.93 19.99 -5.90
N GLU A 472 36.64 21.11 -5.78
CA GLU A 472 38.06 21.10 -5.38
C GLU A 472 38.26 20.50 -4.00
N GLU A 473 37.43 20.86 -3.02
CA GLU A 473 37.47 20.27 -1.69
C GLU A 473 37.12 18.77 -1.71
N MET A 474 36.14 18.36 -2.52
CA MET A 474 35.80 16.95 -2.69
C MET A 474 36.96 16.16 -3.29
N LYS A 475 37.72 16.71 -4.23
CA LYS A 475 38.95 16.07 -4.75
C LYS A 475 40.04 15.96 -3.68
N GLN A 476 40.19 16.99 -2.87
CA GLN A 476 41.26 17.06 -1.88
C GLN A 476 41.00 16.14 -0.66
N TYR A 477 39.78 16.13 -0.15
CA TYR A 477 39.43 15.48 1.12
C TYR A 477 38.52 14.27 0.95
N GLY A 478 37.93 14.09 -0.22
CA GLY A 478 36.88 13.12 -0.47
C GLY A 478 35.53 13.54 0.11
N ARG A 479 34.59 12.59 0.09
CA ARG A 479 33.29 12.73 0.75
C ARG A 479 33.01 11.54 1.67
N ARG A 480 32.20 11.75 2.70
CA ARG A 480 31.87 10.75 3.72
C ARG A 480 30.89 9.69 3.22
N ASN A 481 30.08 10.00 2.22
CA ASN A 481 28.94 9.18 1.78
C ASN A 481 28.98 8.98 0.25
N ILE A 482 28.75 7.76 -0.24
CA ILE A 482 28.79 7.44 -1.68
C ILE A 482 27.71 8.16 -2.49
N ALA A 483 26.53 8.37 -1.89
CA ALA A 483 25.39 9.10 -2.42
C ALA A 483 24.53 9.57 -1.23
N CYS A 484 23.79 10.67 -1.40
CA CYS A 484 23.17 11.41 -0.31
C CYS A 484 21.67 11.66 -0.43
N LEU A 485 21.10 11.72 -1.65
CA LEU A 485 19.84 12.44 -1.90
C LEU A 485 18.75 11.58 -2.54
N THR A 486 17.55 11.64 -2.00
CA THR A 486 16.38 10.97 -2.58
C THR A 486 15.12 11.71 -2.18
N ILE A 487 14.02 11.56 -2.93
CA ILE A 487 12.71 12.01 -2.45
C ILE A 487 11.83 10.79 -2.33
N ALA A 488 11.61 10.35 -1.09
CA ALA A 488 10.82 9.16 -0.79
C ALA A 488 9.33 9.52 -0.62
N PRO A 489 8.42 8.52 -0.67
CA PRO A 489 7.06 8.73 -0.22
C PRO A 489 7.06 9.03 1.28
N THR A 490 6.39 10.11 1.68
CA THR A 490 6.24 10.49 3.07
C THR A 490 4.83 10.19 3.58
N GLY A 491 4.17 9.12 3.14
CA GLY A 491 2.73 8.93 3.38
C GLY A 491 2.30 8.88 4.87
N SER A 492 3.15 8.40 5.79
CA SER A 492 2.85 8.47 7.24
C SER A 492 3.53 9.66 7.91
N THR A 493 4.70 10.11 7.44
CA THR A 493 5.39 11.28 7.99
C THR A 493 4.72 12.59 7.62
N SER A 494 4.11 12.69 6.44
CA SER A 494 3.36 13.86 5.98
C SER A 494 2.13 14.12 6.86
N LEU A 495 1.48 13.06 7.36
CA LEU A 495 0.42 13.15 8.37
C LEU A 495 0.93 13.77 9.66
N MET A 496 2.12 13.38 10.14
CA MET A 496 2.71 13.93 11.35
C MET A 496 3.22 15.36 11.17
N THR A 497 3.71 15.72 9.98
CA THR A 497 4.02 17.11 9.65
C THR A 497 2.79 17.95 9.30
N GLN A 498 1.63 17.30 9.10
CA GLN A 498 0.39 17.93 8.63
C GLN A 498 0.54 18.68 7.29
N THR A 499 1.38 18.15 6.38
CA THR A 499 1.72 18.78 5.09
C THR A 499 1.54 17.84 3.89
N SER A 500 1.75 18.34 2.67
CA SER A 500 1.83 17.55 1.44
C SER A 500 2.99 16.55 1.46
N SER A 501 2.83 15.43 0.76
CA SER A 501 3.76 14.29 0.86
C SER A 501 4.89 14.37 -0.16
N GLY A 502 6.14 14.50 0.31
CA GLY A 502 7.32 14.44 -0.56
C GLY A 502 7.31 15.60 -1.55
N ILE A 503 7.50 15.26 -2.83
CA ILE A 503 7.36 16.18 -3.97
C ILE A 503 5.91 16.44 -4.36
N GLU A 504 4.95 15.63 -3.89
CA GLU A 504 3.58 15.65 -4.40
C GLU A 504 2.84 16.96 -4.04
N PRO A 505 1.95 17.44 -4.93
CA PRO A 505 0.99 18.47 -4.57
C PRO A 505 0.06 17.97 -3.44
N VAL A 506 -0.68 18.90 -2.84
CA VAL A 506 -1.75 18.52 -1.90
C VAL A 506 -2.77 17.65 -2.62
N PHE A 507 -3.16 16.54 -2.00
CA PHE A 507 -4.11 15.62 -2.61
C PHE A 507 -5.48 16.29 -2.81
N MET A 508 -6.04 16.86 -1.74
CA MET A 508 -7.24 17.69 -1.75
C MET A 508 -7.14 18.75 -0.64
N PRO A 509 -7.40 20.05 -0.92
CA PRO A 509 -7.41 21.09 0.11
C PRO A 509 -8.63 20.97 1.03
N VAL A 510 -9.72 20.37 0.53
CA VAL A 510 -10.97 20.15 1.27
C VAL A 510 -11.52 18.78 0.91
N TYR A 511 -11.94 18.01 1.91
CA TYR A 511 -12.61 16.72 1.70
C TYR A 511 -13.68 16.49 2.77
N LYS A 512 -14.63 15.59 2.49
CA LYS A 512 -15.68 15.22 3.45
C LYS A 512 -15.33 13.92 4.14
N ARG A 513 -15.44 13.89 5.46
CA ARG A 513 -15.32 12.68 6.27
C ARG A 513 -16.68 12.31 6.83
N ARG A 514 -17.04 11.03 6.68
CA ARG A 514 -18.24 10.45 7.29
C ARG A 514 -17.89 9.85 8.64
N ARG A 515 -18.62 10.24 9.68
CA ARG A 515 -18.63 9.57 10.99
C ARG A 515 -19.94 8.80 11.11
N LYS A 516 -19.86 7.50 11.39
CA LYS A 516 -21.06 6.70 11.69
C LYS A 516 -21.68 7.22 12.98
N VAL A 517 -22.97 7.52 12.94
CA VAL A 517 -23.77 7.98 14.07
C VAL A 517 -24.24 6.76 14.86
N ASN A 518 -23.87 6.68 16.13
CA ASN A 518 -24.37 5.64 17.02
C ASN A 518 -25.63 6.10 17.76
N PRO A 519 -26.55 5.20 18.14
CA PRO A 519 -27.75 5.56 18.90
C PRO A 519 -27.48 6.27 20.24
N SER A 520 -26.29 6.09 20.81
CA SER A 520 -25.84 6.73 22.05
C SER A 520 -25.28 8.13 21.87
N ASP A 521 -25.04 8.58 20.64
CA ASP A 521 -24.43 9.88 20.37
C ASP A 521 -25.46 10.99 20.64
N LYS A 522 -25.08 11.96 21.47
CA LYS A 522 -25.93 13.13 21.78
C LYS A 522 -25.56 14.28 20.85
N ASN A 523 -26.56 14.99 20.34
CA ASN A 523 -26.40 16.15 19.43
C ASN A 523 -25.73 15.82 18.07
N VAL A 524 -26.16 14.73 17.43
CA VAL A 524 -25.67 14.29 16.12
C VAL A 524 -26.61 14.73 15.00
N GLN A 525 -26.04 15.26 13.91
CA GLN A 525 -26.75 15.56 12.68
C GLN A 525 -26.58 14.38 11.70
N ILE A 526 -27.68 13.88 11.12
CA ILE A 526 -27.60 12.82 10.10
C ILE A 526 -27.61 13.49 8.73
N ASP A 527 -26.46 13.48 8.06
CA ASP A 527 -26.28 14.09 6.74
C ASP A 527 -26.36 13.07 5.61
N TYR A 528 -26.02 11.81 5.88
CA TYR A 528 -26.00 10.73 4.91
C TYR A 528 -26.50 9.42 5.53
N VAL A 529 -27.26 8.64 4.78
CA VAL A 529 -27.65 7.28 5.14
C VAL A 529 -27.22 6.36 4.02
N ASP A 530 -26.40 5.36 4.33
CA ASP A 530 -25.90 4.45 3.30
C ASP A 530 -26.96 3.42 2.84
N GLU A 531 -26.58 2.61 1.85
CA GLU A 531 -27.45 1.60 1.25
C GLU A 531 -27.89 0.50 2.23
N VAL A 532 -27.18 0.32 3.35
CA VAL A 532 -27.53 -0.65 4.41
C VAL A 532 -28.31 -0.01 5.57
N GLY A 533 -28.57 1.30 5.50
CA GLY A 533 -29.38 2.06 6.45
C GLY A 533 -28.61 2.60 7.66
N ASP A 534 -27.28 2.55 7.63
CA ASP A 534 -26.44 3.19 8.65
C ASP A 534 -26.45 4.71 8.44
N SER A 535 -26.62 5.45 9.54
CA SER A 535 -26.63 6.91 9.53
C SER A 535 -25.23 7.47 9.76
N PHE A 536 -24.86 8.49 9.00
CA PHE A 536 -23.57 9.16 9.05
C PHE A 536 -23.75 10.66 9.16
N GLU A 537 -22.86 11.27 9.91
CA GLU A 537 -22.65 12.72 9.96
C GLU A 537 -21.45 13.05 9.05
N GLU A 538 -21.60 14.08 8.23
CA GLU A 538 -20.57 14.53 7.30
C GLU A 538 -19.85 15.77 7.84
N PHE A 539 -18.53 15.67 7.96
CA PHE A 539 -17.67 16.77 8.37
C PHE A 539 -16.81 17.22 7.21
N VAL A 540 -16.83 18.52 6.92
CA VAL A 540 -15.84 19.13 6.03
C VAL A 540 -14.52 19.20 6.77
N VAL A 541 -13.50 18.61 6.19
CA VAL A 541 -12.13 18.65 6.70
C VAL A 541 -11.30 19.47 5.73
N TYR A 542 -10.67 20.50 6.25
CA TYR A 542 -9.73 21.34 5.53
C TYR A 542 -8.31 20.83 5.75
N HIS A 543 -7.50 20.87 4.70
CA HIS A 543 -6.06 20.69 4.82
C HIS A 543 -5.46 21.76 5.73
N HIS A 544 -4.53 21.40 6.61
CA HIS A 544 -4.02 22.29 7.66
C HIS A 544 -3.44 23.60 7.12
N ASN A 545 -2.70 23.54 6.02
CA ASN A 545 -2.11 24.73 5.40
C ASN A 545 -3.14 25.54 4.59
N PHE A 546 -4.23 24.90 4.13
CA PHE A 546 -5.39 25.63 3.60
C PHE A 546 -6.12 26.40 4.69
N VAL A 547 -6.25 25.86 5.91
CA VAL A 547 -6.77 26.60 7.08
C VAL A 547 -5.90 27.82 7.40
N THR A 548 -4.58 27.69 7.29
CA THR A 548 -3.66 28.82 7.46
C THR A 548 -3.91 29.89 6.39
N TRP A 549 -4.03 29.50 5.12
CA TRP A 549 -4.41 30.42 4.04
C TRP A 549 -5.76 31.12 4.31
N MET A 550 -6.78 30.38 4.75
CA MET A 550 -8.10 30.92 5.08
C MET A 550 -7.99 32.02 6.15
N ARG A 551 -7.33 31.73 7.27
CA ARG A 551 -7.16 32.67 8.38
C ARG A 551 -6.38 33.92 7.96
N THR A 552 -5.29 33.75 7.21
CA THR A 552 -4.48 34.86 6.68
C THR A 552 -5.29 35.79 5.77
N ASN A 553 -6.27 35.24 5.04
CA ASN A 553 -7.12 36.00 4.12
C ASN A 553 -8.47 36.41 4.74
N GLY A 554 -8.65 36.27 6.06
CA GLY A 554 -9.84 36.71 6.77
C GLY A 554 -11.06 35.80 6.66
N TYR A 555 -10.88 34.55 6.23
CA TYR A 555 -11.93 33.54 6.20
C TYR A 555 -11.92 32.71 7.49
N ASP A 556 -13.09 32.56 8.11
CA ASP A 556 -13.27 31.74 9.32
C ASP A 556 -13.38 30.26 8.93
N PRO A 557 -12.44 29.38 9.32
CA PRO A 557 -12.52 27.94 9.01
C PRO A 557 -13.61 27.21 9.80
N ASP A 558 -14.10 27.77 10.91
CA ASP A 558 -15.14 27.15 11.75
C ASP A 558 -16.55 27.47 11.22
N ARG A 559 -16.66 28.37 10.25
CA ARG A 559 -17.90 28.65 9.53
C ARG A 559 -18.27 27.46 8.64
N LYS A 560 -19.56 27.08 8.66
CA LYS A 560 -20.13 26.12 7.70
C LYS A 560 -20.34 26.80 6.34
N TYR A 561 -19.44 26.56 5.39
CA TYR A 561 -19.58 26.98 4.00
C TYR A 561 -20.42 25.98 3.19
N THR A 562 -21.13 26.49 2.19
CA THR A 562 -21.74 25.67 1.13
C THR A 562 -20.67 25.09 0.21
N ASN A 563 -21.01 24.07 -0.59
CA ASN A 563 -20.03 23.50 -1.53
C ASN A 563 -19.59 24.54 -2.57
N GLU A 564 -20.51 25.40 -3.04
CA GLU A 564 -20.19 26.47 -3.99
C GLU A 564 -19.25 27.52 -3.38
N GLU A 565 -19.43 27.88 -2.11
CA GLU A 565 -18.50 28.78 -1.40
C GLU A 565 -17.13 28.13 -1.19
N ILE A 566 -17.09 26.82 -0.88
CA ILE A 566 -15.83 26.07 -0.77
C ILE A 566 -15.09 26.07 -2.11
N ASP A 567 -15.80 25.82 -3.22
CA ASP A 567 -15.22 25.83 -4.56
C ASP A 567 -14.66 27.21 -4.92
N ASP A 568 -15.36 28.30 -4.59
CA ASP A 568 -14.87 29.68 -4.77
C ASP A 568 -13.65 29.98 -3.89
N LEU A 569 -13.63 29.52 -2.63
CA LEU A 569 -12.47 29.65 -1.75
C LEU A 569 -11.25 28.92 -2.32
N VAL A 570 -11.42 27.66 -2.74
CA VAL A 570 -10.33 26.89 -3.35
C VAL A 570 -9.85 27.60 -4.62
N ALA A 571 -10.76 28.10 -5.47
CA ALA A 571 -10.42 28.80 -6.71
C ALA A 571 -9.61 30.09 -6.50
N ARG A 572 -9.78 30.77 -5.37
CA ARG A 572 -9.00 31.95 -4.98
C ARG A 572 -7.66 31.62 -4.32
N SER A 573 -7.49 30.38 -3.89
CA SER A 573 -6.27 29.94 -3.21
C SER A 573 -5.19 29.49 -4.19
N PRO A 574 -3.91 29.48 -3.77
CA PRO A 574 -2.82 28.91 -4.55
C PRO A 574 -2.96 27.40 -4.84
N TYR A 575 -3.91 26.71 -4.19
CA TYR A 575 -4.19 25.29 -4.41
C TYR A 575 -5.08 25.02 -5.63
N TYR A 576 -5.67 26.06 -6.27
CA TYR A 576 -6.47 25.89 -7.47
C TYR A 576 -5.64 25.40 -8.66
N LYS A 577 -6.06 24.30 -9.31
CA LYS A 577 -5.31 23.63 -10.38
C LYS A 577 -3.89 23.20 -9.95
N ALA A 578 -3.75 22.90 -8.67
CA ALA A 578 -2.50 22.48 -8.03
C ALA A 578 -2.74 21.31 -7.07
N THR A 579 -3.81 20.54 -7.30
CA THR A 579 -4.09 19.30 -6.55
C THR A 579 -3.78 18.08 -7.39
N ALA A 580 -3.72 16.91 -6.75
CA ALA A 580 -3.53 15.64 -7.45
C ALA A 580 -4.54 15.39 -8.58
N ASN A 581 -5.75 15.96 -8.51
CA ASN A 581 -6.85 15.69 -9.44
C ASN A 581 -7.00 16.72 -10.57
N ASP A 582 -6.36 17.90 -10.47
CA ASP A 582 -6.60 19.02 -11.39
C ASP A 582 -5.33 19.78 -11.81
N VAL A 583 -4.15 19.29 -11.41
CA VAL A 583 -2.86 19.79 -11.89
C VAL A 583 -2.67 19.46 -13.38
N ASP A 584 -1.93 20.31 -14.09
CA ASP A 584 -1.37 19.91 -15.39
C ASP A 584 -0.34 18.79 -15.16
N TRP A 585 -0.74 17.55 -15.45
CA TRP A 585 0.12 16.38 -15.22
C TRP A 585 1.39 16.38 -16.06
N VAL A 586 1.38 16.98 -17.26
CA VAL A 586 2.59 17.09 -18.09
C VAL A 586 3.55 18.10 -17.45
N ALA A 587 3.02 19.23 -16.96
CA ALA A 587 3.82 20.21 -16.24
C ALA A 587 4.39 19.64 -14.92
N LYS A 588 3.60 18.84 -14.19
CA LYS A 588 4.07 18.07 -13.03
C LYS A 588 5.26 17.17 -13.39
N VAL A 589 5.19 16.41 -14.48
CA VAL A 589 6.28 15.53 -14.93
C VAL A 589 7.53 16.33 -15.30
N LYS A 590 7.38 17.46 -15.97
CA LYS A 590 8.51 18.36 -16.29
C LYS A 590 9.17 18.88 -15.01
N MET A 591 8.37 19.32 -14.03
CA MET A 591 8.86 19.75 -12.73
C MET A 591 9.62 18.65 -12.00
N GLN A 592 9.11 17.41 -11.99
CA GLN A 592 9.85 16.24 -11.49
C GLN A 592 11.19 16.09 -12.20
N GLY A 593 11.24 16.20 -13.53
CA GLY A 593 12.47 16.13 -14.31
C GLY A 593 13.51 17.19 -13.92
N ARG A 594 13.08 18.44 -13.69
CA ARG A 594 13.95 19.54 -13.23
C ARG A 594 14.53 19.26 -11.85
N ILE A 595 13.71 18.82 -10.90
CA ILE A 595 14.13 18.46 -9.55
C ILE A 595 15.06 17.22 -9.58
N GLN A 596 14.77 16.23 -10.43
CA GLN A 596 15.54 14.99 -10.55
C GLN A 596 17.02 15.20 -10.88
N GLN A 597 17.36 16.29 -11.58
CA GLN A 597 18.75 16.65 -11.92
C GLN A 597 19.63 16.85 -10.68
N TRP A 598 19.01 17.23 -9.56
CA TRP A 598 19.63 17.51 -8.27
C TRP A 598 19.32 16.42 -7.22
N VAL A 599 19.00 15.21 -7.68
CA VAL A 599 18.80 14.01 -6.86
C VAL A 599 19.66 12.86 -7.40
N ASP A 600 20.68 12.45 -6.64
CA ASP A 600 21.66 11.42 -7.05
C ASP A 600 21.06 10.00 -7.06
N HIS A 601 20.08 9.69 -6.20
CA HIS A 601 19.29 8.47 -6.26
C HIS A 601 18.13 8.59 -7.24
N SER A 602 16.87 8.65 -6.79
CA SER A 602 15.66 8.78 -7.60
C SER A 602 14.56 9.47 -6.76
N ILE A 603 13.42 9.73 -7.39
CA ILE A 603 12.23 10.34 -6.78
C ILE A 603 11.10 9.31 -6.85
N SER A 604 10.47 9.02 -5.72
CA SER A 604 9.18 8.31 -5.73
C SER A 604 8.07 9.31 -5.96
N VAL A 605 7.36 9.15 -7.07
CA VAL A 605 6.20 9.96 -7.40
C VAL A 605 5.16 9.06 -8.06
N THR A 606 3.91 9.27 -7.70
CA THR A 606 2.75 8.65 -8.33
C THR A 606 1.94 9.73 -9.01
N ILE A 607 1.76 9.62 -10.32
CA ILE A 607 0.85 10.50 -11.05
C ILE A 607 -0.57 9.99 -10.80
N ASN A 608 -1.24 10.58 -9.83
CA ASN A 608 -2.65 10.35 -9.57
C ASN A 608 -3.48 10.96 -10.69
N LEU A 609 -4.35 10.15 -11.30
CA LEU A 609 -5.15 10.52 -12.45
C LEU A 609 -6.64 10.25 -12.18
N PRO A 610 -7.55 11.12 -12.61
CA PRO A 610 -9.00 10.88 -12.55
C PRO A 610 -9.44 9.61 -13.28
N SER A 611 -10.59 9.04 -12.89
CA SER A 611 -11.07 7.77 -13.46
C SER A 611 -11.36 7.79 -14.97
N ASP A 612 -11.57 8.97 -15.56
CA ASP A 612 -11.95 9.19 -16.96
C ASP A 612 -10.77 9.51 -17.89
N VAL A 613 -9.52 9.53 -17.39
CA VAL A 613 -8.34 9.73 -18.25
C VAL A 613 -8.17 8.60 -19.27
N THR A 614 -7.57 8.90 -20.40
CA THR A 614 -7.34 7.94 -21.49
C THR A 614 -5.95 7.30 -21.42
N GLU A 615 -5.76 6.20 -22.14
CA GLU A 615 -4.45 5.55 -22.30
C GLU A 615 -3.44 6.48 -23.00
N GLU A 616 -3.88 7.32 -23.93
CA GLU A 616 -3.03 8.27 -24.64
C GLU A 616 -2.40 9.31 -23.70
N LEU A 617 -3.12 9.72 -22.66
CA LEU A 617 -2.55 10.61 -21.63
C LEU A 617 -1.43 9.89 -20.86
N VAL A 618 -1.65 8.64 -20.44
CA VAL A 618 -0.63 7.82 -19.76
C VAL A 618 0.62 7.66 -20.63
N ASN A 619 0.43 7.39 -21.93
CA ASN A 619 1.52 7.36 -22.91
C ASN A 619 2.27 8.70 -22.97
N THR A 620 1.54 9.82 -23.05
CA THR A 620 2.13 11.16 -23.10
C THR A 620 2.98 11.44 -21.86
N LEU A 621 2.49 11.07 -20.68
CA LEU A 621 3.19 11.27 -19.41
C LEU A 621 4.47 10.44 -19.32
N TYR A 622 4.43 9.16 -19.71
CA TYR A 622 5.63 8.31 -19.70
C TYR A 622 6.68 8.75 -20.72
N VAL A 623 6.27 9.14 -21.93
CA VAL A 623 7.20 9.68 -22.93
C VAL A 623 7.80 11.00 -22.47
N GLU A 624 7.00 11.87 -21.84
CA GLU A 624 7.51 13.13 -21.28
C GLU A 624 8.47 12.90 -20.11
N ALA A 625 8.19 11.92 -19.24
CA ALA A 625 9.06 11.58 -18.13
C ALA A 625 10.44 11.12 -18.61
N TRP A 626 10.47 10.28 -19.65
CA TRP A 626 11.70 9.88 -20.31
C TRP A 626 12.48 11.08 -20.87
N LYS A 627 11.80 11.94 -21.65
CA LYS A 627 12.41 13.14 -22.25
C LYS A 627 12.91 14.14 -21.21
N SER A 628 12.22 14.26 -20.08
CA SER A 628 12.54 15.18 -18.99
C SER A 628 13.69 14.70 -18.11
N GLY A 629 14.21 13.49 -18.35
CA GLY A 629 15.30 12.91 -17.55
C GLY A 629 14.84 12.36 -16.20
N CYS A 630 13.55 12.05 -16.04
CA CYS A 630 13.07 11.33 -14.86
C CYS A 630 13.74 9.94 -14.80
N LYS A 631 13.96 9.43 -13.58
CA LYS A 631 14.55 8.10 -13.37
C LYS A 631 13.49 6.98 -13.31
N GLY A 632 12.26 7.32 -12.95
CA GLY A 632 11.12 6.43 -13.00
C GLY A 632 9.80 7.20 -13.01
N CYS A 633 8.73 6.50 -13.36
CA CYS A 633 7.38 7.05 -13.40
C CYS A 633 6.34 5.95 -13.11
N THR A 634 5.34 6.29 -12.31
CA THR A 634 4.20 5.42 -12.00
C THR A 634 2.92 6.23 -12.11
N VAL A 635 1.89 5.68 -12.74
CA VAL A 635 0.54 6.26 -12.75
C VAL A 635 -0.39 5.49 -11.82
N TYR A 636 -1.31 6.20 -11.19
CA TYR A 636 -2.44 5.62 -10.47
C TYR A 636 -3.71 6.29 -10.97
N ARG A 637 -4.54 5.55 -11.70
CA ARG A 637 -5.85 6.04 -12.15
C ARG A 637 -6.92 5.70 -11.12
N ASP A 638 -7.75 6.67 -10.73
CA ASP A 638 -8.83 6.42 -9.79
C ASP A 638 -9.75 5.31 -10.31
N GLY A 639 -10.12 4.37 -9.43
CA GLY A 639 -10.88 3.16 -9.78
C GLY A 639 -10.10 2.05 -10.52
N SER A 640 -8.81 2.21 -10.83
CA SER A 640 -7.95 1.13 -11.38
C SER A 640 -7.57 0.05 -10.37
N ARG A 641 -7.72 0.34 -9.07
CA ARG A 641 -7.56 -0.62 -7.98
C ARG A 641 -8.68 -0.45 -6.98
N SER A 642 -9.16 -1.56 -6.42
CA SER A 642 -10.15 -1.55 -5.35
C SER A 642 -9.59 -0.90 -4.07
N GLY A 643 -10.20 0.22 -3.64
CA GLY A 643 -10.17 0.66 -2.24
C GLY A 643 -9.00 1.52 -1.76
N VAL A 644 -8.38 2.38 -2.59
CA VAL A 644 -7.32 3.29 -2.10
C VAL A 644 -7.89 4.61 -1.60
N LEU A 645 -8.73 5.30 -2.38
CA LEU A 645 -9.41 6.54 -2.00
C LEU A 645 -10.75 6.60 -2.76
N ILE A 646 -11.88 6.83 -2.08
CA ILE A 646 -13.20 6.93 -2.74
C ILE A 646 -13.49 8.42 -2.97
N THR A 647 -13.71 8.82 -4.22
CA THR A 647 -14.16 10.17 -4.56
C THR A 647 -15.67 10.16 -4.86
N ASP A 648 -16.47 10.79 -4.00
CA ASP A 648 -17.92 10.97 -4.21
C ASP A 648 -18.16 12.21 -5.08
N LYS A 649 -17.90 12.12 -6.40
CA LYS A 649 -18.44 13.10 -7.35
C LYS A 649 -19.64 12.49 -8.11
N PRO A 650 -20.85 13.06 -8.01
CA PRO A 650 -21.99 12.60 -8.79
C PRO A 650 -21.76 12.92 -10.27
N LYS A 651 -21.67 11.87 -11.11
CA LYS A 651 -21.50 12.01 -12.58
C LYS A 651 -22.70 12.73 -13.19
N LYS A 652 -22.51 13.94 -13.73
CA LYS A 652 -23.44 14.56 -14.69
C LYS A 652 -23.39 13.76 -15.99
N LYS A 653 -24.50 13.13 -16.36
CA LYS A 653 -24.67 12.43 -17.64
C LYS A 653 -25.15 13.42 -18.70
N ASP A 654 -24.27 13.81 -19.62
CA ASP A 654 -24.69 14.39 -20.89
C ASP A 654 -25.14 13.28 -21.84
N LYS A 655 -26.34 13.46 -22.40
CA LYS A 655 -26.95 12.54 -23.37
C LYS A 655 -26.35 12.77 -24.76
N LYS A 656 -25.67 11.77 -25.30
CA LYS A 656 -25.56 11.56 -26.75
C LYS A 656 -26.07 10.18 -27.10
N GLU A 657 -26.95 10.14 -28.09
CA GLU A 657 -27.59 8.95 -28.64
C GLU A 657 -26.71 8.31 -29.72
N GLU A 658 -26.47 7.01 -29.62
CA GLU A 658 -26.19 6.09 -30.73
C GLU A 658 -26.72 4.68 -30.39
N PRO A 659 -27.00 3.83 -31.40
CA PRO A 659 -28.10 2.85 -31.32
C PRO A 659 -27.69 1.41 -30.99
N ALA A 660 -28.59 0.78 -30.21
CA ALA A 660 -28.96 -0.62 -30.07
C ALA A 660 -28.01 -1.75 -30.54
N ALA A 661 -27.45 -2.49 -29.56
CA ALA A 661 -27.36 -3.94 -29.60
C ALA A 661 -27.34 -4.57 -28.18
N LEU A 662 -28.31 -5.47 -27.96
CA LEU A 662 -28.51 -6.43 -26.87
C LEU A 662 -28.34 -5.97 -25.41
N GLN A 663 -29.46 -5.51 -24.84
CA GLN A 663 -29.71 -5.45 -23.40
C GLN A 663 -29.98 -6.86 -22.84
N THR A 664 -29.10 -7.35 -21.97
CA THR A 664 -29.51 -8.21 -20.86
C THR A 664 -29.39 -7.37 -19.59
N THR A 665 -30.49 -6.69 -19.25
CA THR A 665 -30.62 -5.82 -18.09
C THR A 665 -30.47 -6.60 -16.79
N VAL A 666 -29.36 -6.40 -16.06
CA VAL A 666 -29.36 -6.52 -14.60
C VAL A 666 -29.94 -5.22 -14.07
N GLN A 667 -31.24 -5.26 -13.81
CA GLN A 667 -32.00 -4.16 -13.27
C GLN A 667 -31.56 -3.93 -11.82
N SER A 668 -30.90 -2.80 -11.55
CA SER A 668 -30.64 -2.31 -10.20
C SER A 668 -31.99 -1.99 -9.54
N MET A 669 -32.58 -2.98 -8.88
CA MET A 669 -33.71 -2.76 -7.99
C MET A 669 -33.18 -2.65 -6.57
N LEU A 670 -33.41 -1.50 -5.94
CA LEU A 670 -33.45 -1.34 -4.49
C LEU A 670 -34.50 -2.31 -3.92
N ILE A 671 -34.10 -3.52 -3.52
CA ILE A 671 -35.04 -4.51 -2.97
C ILE A 671 -35.25 -4.23 -1.48
N SER A 672 -36.16 -3.29 -1.16
CA SER A 672 -36.67 -3.18 0.21
C SER A 672 -37.34 -4.50 0.62
N ARG A 673 -36.90 -5.10 1.73
CA ARG A 673 -37.55 -6.29 2.31
C ARG A 673 -39.02 -5.96 2.64
N PRO A 674 -40.00 -6.71 2.11
CA PRO A 674 -41.41 -6.56 2.48
C PRO A 674 -41.62 -6.69 3.99
N ARG A 675 -42.66 -6.03 4.53
CA ARG A 675 -42.96 -6.13 5.97
C ARG A 675 -43.30 -7.57 6.38
N GLU A 676 -44.02 -8.29 5.53
CA GLU A 676 -44.40 -9.69 5.72
C GLU A 676 -43.87 -10.55 4.58
N LEU A 677 -43.40 -11.75 4.90
CA LEU A 677 -43.02 -12.79 3.94
C LEU A 677 -43.76 -14.08 4.28
N GLU A 678 -44.26 -14.79 3.27
CA GLU A 678 -44.71 -16.17 3.46
C GLU A 678 -43.51 -17.02 3.87
N ALA A 679 -43.71 -18.01 4.74
CA ALA A 679 -42.61 -18.78 5.29
C ALA A 679 -42.94 -20.26 5.42
N GLU A 680 -41.97 -21.11 5.07
CA GLU A 680 -42.03 -22.55 5.24
C GLU A 680 -41.22 -22.99 6.46
N VAL A 681 -41.75 -23.96 7.19
CA VAL A 681 -41.12 -24.52 8.40
C VAL A 681 -40.53 -25.88 8.09
N VAL A 682 -39.20 -25.94 7.99
CA VAL A 682 -38.44 -27.15 7.74
C VAL A 682 -37.89 -27.68 9.06
N ARG A 683 -38.20 -28.93 9.40
CA ARG A 683 -37.68 -29.62 10.59
C ARG A 683 -36.78 -30.76 10.15
N PHE A 684 -35.64 -30.92 10.80
CA PHE A 684 -34.69 -31.98 10.51
C PHE A 684 -33.97 -32.43 11.78
N GLN A 685 -33.41 -33.63 11.76
CA GLN A 685 -32.67 -34.18 12.88
C GLN A 685 -31.26 -34.55 12.42
N ASN A 686 -30.26 -34.03 13.14
CA ASN A 686 -28.85 -34.32 12.91
C ASN A 686 -28.29 -34.94 14.18
N ASN A 687 -27.81 -36.18 14.08
CA ASN A 687 -27.42 -36.98 15.24
C ASN A 687 -28.58 -37.08 16.27
N ARG A 688 -28.36 -36.62 17.51
CA ARG A 688 -29.37 -36.62 18.59
C ARG A 688 -30.11 -35.28 18.74
N GLU A 689 -29.74 -34.26 17.96
CA GLU A 689 -30.31 -32.92 18.05
C GLU A 689 -31.41 -32.70 17.02
N LYS A 690 -32.53 -32.13 17.47
CA LYS A 690 -33.64 -31.72 16.61
C LYS A 690 -33.43 -30.26 16.22
N TRP A 691 -33.62 -29.95 14.95
CA TRP A 691 -33.42 -28.61 14.41
C TRP A 691 -34.68 -28.14 13.69
N ILE A 692 -34.85 -26.82 13.66
CA ILE A 692 -35.93 -26.16 12.94
C ILE A 692 -35.36 -25.00 12.12
N ALA A 693 -35.90 -24.81 10.92
CA ALA A 693 -35.61 -23.70 10.03
C ALA A 693 -36.91 -23.08 9.52
N PHE A 694 -36.96 -21.76 9.49
CA PHE A 694 -38.03 -20.96 8.92
C PHE A 694 -37.47 -20.27 7.68
N VAL A 695 -37.93 -20.67 6.51
CA VAL A 695 -37.48 -20.12 5.22
C VAL A 695 -38.51 -19.11 4.75
N GLY A 696 -38.16 -17.83 4.78
CA GLY A 696 -38.98 -16.75 4.24
C GLY A 696 -38.89 -16.72 2.72
N LEU A 697 -40.04 -16.71 2.05
CA LEU A 697 -40.18 -16.74 0.61
C LEU A 697 -40.65 -15.38 0.09
N LYS A 698 -40.01 -14.92 -0.98
CA LYS A 698 -40.47 -13.78 -1.78
C LYS A 698 -40.67 -14.27 -3.21
N ASP A 699 -41.89 -14.12 -3.73
CA ASP A 699 -42.27 -14.57 -5.08
C ASP A 699 -41.94 -16.06 -5.34
N GLY A 700 -42.13 -16.90 -4.32
CA GLY A 700 -41.88 -18.35 -4.38
C GLY A 700 -40.41 -18.76 -4.30
N ARG A 701 -39.48 -17.82 -4.08
CA ARG A 701 -38.04 -18.10 -3.92
C ARG A 701 -37.56 -17.84 -2.49
N PRO A 702 -36.59 -18.60 -1.97
CA PRO A 702 -35.95 -18.32 -0.70
C PRO A 702 -35.35 -16.92 -0.68
N TYR A 703 -35.82 -16.11 0.26
CA TYR A 703 -35.41 -14.73 0.47
C TYR A 703 -34.61 -14.58 1.76
N GLU A 704 -34.95 -15.34 2.80
CA GLU A 704 -34.22 -15.37 4.07
C GLU A 704 -34.45 -16.69 4.80
N ILE A 705 -33.60 -16.98 5.77
CA ILE A 705 -33.68 -18.18 6.60
C ILE A 705 -33.36 -17.86 8.06
N PHE A 706 -34.15 -18.42 8.97
CA PHE A 706 -33.92 -18.41 10.42
C PHE A 706 -33.80 -19.86 10.87
N THR A 707 -32.78 -20.24 11.64
CA THR A 707 -32.59 -21.64 12.01
C THR A 707 -31.81 -21.81 13.31
N GLY A 708 -32.16 -22.84 14.06
CA GLY A 708 -31.47 -23.27 15.26
C GLY A 708 -32.03 -24.56 15.84
N ILE A 709 -31.57 -24.93 17.03
CA ILE A 709 -32.02 -26.14 17.72
C ILE A 709 -33.50 -25.97 18.08
N ALA A 710 -34.29 -27.02 17.83
CA ALA A 710 -35.68 -27.10 18.26
C ALA A 710 -35.70 -27.53 19.72
N ASP A 711 -35.49 -26.57 20.62
CA ASP A 711 -35.61 -26.76 22.06
C ASP A 711 -37.02 -26.34 22.52
N ASP A 712 -37.69 -27.26 23.23
CA ASP A 712 -39.02 -27.02 23.78
C ASP A 712 -38.92 -26.07 25.01
N ASP A 713 -37.77 -26.00 25.69
CA ASP A 713 -37.56 -25.17 26.89
C ASP A 713 -37.18 -23.70 26.56
N GLU A 714 -36.58 -23.42 25.39
CA GLU A 714 -36.21 -22.06 24.93
C GLU A 714 -37.33 -21.33 24.13
N GLY A 715 -38.55 -21.90 24.07
CA GLY A 715 -39.75 -21.15 23.70
C GLY A 715 -40.11 -21.10 22.21
N ILE A 716 -39.63 -22.01 21.36
CA ILE A 716 -40.11 -22.20 19.97
C ILE A 716 -41.10 -23.38 19.89
N MET A 717 -42.27 -23.22 20.49
CA MET A 717 -43.35 -24.22 20.48
C MET A 717 -44.19 -24.12 19.19
N VAL A 718 -43.73 -24.71 18.09
CA VAL A 718 -44.50 -24.81 16.84
C VAL A 718 -45.08 -26.21 16.66
N PRO A 719 -46.42 -26.41 16.71
CA PRO A 719 -47.03 -27.72 16.53
C PRO A 719 -46.56 -28.40 15.23
N LYS A 720 -46.29 -29.71 15.28
CA LYS A 720 -45.79 -30.47 14.11
C LYS A 720 -46.69 -30.38 12.87
N SER A 721 -47.98 -30.10 13.05
CA SER A 721 -48.93 -29.91 11.94
C SER A 721 -48.75 -28.58 11.20
N VAL A 722 -47.94 -27.65 11.70
CA VAL A 722 -47.68 -26.35 11.09
C VAL A 722 -46.42 -26.46 10.24
N THR A 723 -46.61 -26.38 8.93
CA THR A 723 -45.54 -26.42 7.92
C THR A 723 -45.38 -25.08 7.20
N HIS A 724 -46.34 -24.16 7.35
CA HIS A 724 -46.35 -22.86 6.69
C HIS A 724 -46.84 -21.78 7.67
N GLY A 725 -46.40 -20.54 7.46
CA GLY A 725 -46.80 -19.35 8.20
C GLY A 725 -46.26 -18.08 7.53
N LYS A 726 -46.09 -17.01 8.30
CA LYS A 726 -45.53 -15.74 7.83
C LYS A 726 -44.44 -15.24 8.75
N ILE A 727 -43.38 -14.66 8.20
CA ILE A 727 -42.36 -13.93 8.95
C ILE A 727 -42.63 -12.43 8.81
N ILE A 728 -42.89 -11.78 9.94
CA ILE A 728 -43.31 -10.37 10.02
C ILE A 728 -42.19 -9.57 10.67
N LYS A 729 -41.78 -8.46 10.05
CA LYS A 729 -40.82 -7.52 10.64
C LYS A 729 -41.57 -6.50 11.49
N ASN A 730 -41.24 -6.46 12.77
CA ASN A 730 -41.80 -5.53 13.74
C ASN A 730 -40.70 -4.72 14.46
N ARG A 731 -41.13 -3.75 15.27
CA ARG A 731 -40.28 -2.98 16.18
C ARG A 731 -40.86 -3.05 17.58
N ASP A 732 -40.00 -3.20 18.57
CA ASP A 732 -40.42 -3.16 19.97
C ASP A 732 -40.62 -1.71 20.46
N GLU A 733 -41.01 -1.57 21.73
CA GLU A 733 -41.27 -0.28 22.38
C GLU A 733 -40.01 0.61 22.48
N ASN A 734 -38.81 0.02 22.41
CA ASN A 734 -37.52 0.71 22.41
C ASN A 734 -37.04 1.09 21.00
N GLY A 735 -37.80 0.72 19.96
CA GLY A 735 -37.48 0.98 18.56
C GLY A 735 -36.52 -0.02 17.93
N GLU A 736 -36.13 -1.08 18.64
CA GLU A 736 -35.31 -2.17 18.13
C GLU A 736 -36.12 -3.08 17.20
N ARG A 737 -35.49 -3.55 16.12
CA ARG A 737 -36.15 -4.36 15.09
C ARG A 737 -36.07 -5.84 15.47
N HIS A 738 -37.20 -6.54 15.45
CA HIS A 738 -37.28 -7.98 15.64
C HIS A 738 -38.19 -8.62 14.57
N TYR A 739 -38.15 -9.95 14.47
CA TYR A 739 -38.92 -10.73 13.50
C TYR A 739 -39.85 -11.71 14.21
N ASP A 740 -41.11 -11.74 13.80
CA ASP A 740 -42.12 -12.64 14.37
C ASP A 740 -42.53 -13.72 13.38
N PHE A 741 -42.84 -14.92 13.87
CA PHE A 741 -43.46 -15.97 13.06
C PHE A 741 -44.94 -16.15 13.40
N GLN A 742 -45.83 -15.94 12.43
CA GLN A 742 -47.27 -16.09 12.61
C GLN A 742 -47.83 -17.27 11.81
N PHE A 743 -48.69 -18.09 12.42
CA PHE A 743 -49.40 -19.18 11.75
C PHE A 743 -50.85 -19.30 12.24
N CYS A 744 -51.70 -20.00 11.48
CA CYS A 744 -53.07 -20.30 11.89
C CYS A 744 -53.15 -21.69 12.54
N ASN A 745 -53.77 -21.79 13.71
CA ASN A 745 -54.00 -23.07 14.37
C ASN A 745 -55.16 -23.85 13.70
N LYS A 746 -55.37 -25.12 14.09
CA LYS A 746 -56.43 -26.00 13.53
C LYS A 746 -57.86 -25.46 13.69
N LYS A 747 -58.08 -24.46 14.55
CA LYS A 747 -59.38 -23.80 14.77
C LYS A 747 -59.50 -22.46 14.03
N GLY A 748 -58.51 -22.09 13.21
CA GLY A 748 -58.50 -20.87 12.40
C GLY A 748 -58.03 -19.60 13.12
N PHE A 749 -57.57 -19.70 14.37
CA PHE A 749 -57.03 -18.54 15.10
C PHE A 749 -55.56 -18.32 14.77
N LYS A 750 -55.18 -17.05 14.60
CA LYS A 750 -53.80 -16.62 14.40
C LYS A 750 -53.02 -16.76 15.71
N VAL A 751 -51.85 -17.37 15.63
CA VAL A 751 -50.88 -17.52 16.72
C VAL A 751 -49.58 -16.89 16.25
N THR A 752 -49.05 -15.95 17.03
CA THR A 752 -47.78 -15.27 16.74
C THR A 752 -46.73 -15.72 17.74
N ILE A 753 -45.54 -16.06 17.23
CA ILE A 753 -44.34 -16.31 18.01
C ILE A 753 -43.46 -15.08 17.83
N GLU A 754 -43.39 -14.26 18.88
CA GLU A 754 -42.61 -13.02 18.85
C GLU A 754 -41.11 -13.27 19.02
N GLY A 755 -40.29 -12.43 18.37
CA GLY A 755 -38.84 -12.40 18.57
C GLY A 755 -38.10 -13.63 18.07
N LEU A 756 -38.48 -14.19 16.92
CA LEU A 756 -37.87 -15.35 16.26
C LEU A 756 -36.34 -15.26 16.16
N ASP A 757 -35.79 -14.07 15.90
CA ASP A 757 -34.35 -13.81 15.81
C ASP A 757 -33.62 -13.87 17.16
N SER A 758 -34.32 -13.57 18.26
CA SER A 758 -33.77 -13.64 19.62
C SER A 758 -33.89 -15.02 20.27
N LYS A 759 -34.65 -15.94 19.65
CA LYS A 759 -34.93 -17.30 20.16
C LYS A 759 -33.94 -18.36 19.68
N PHE A 760 -32.98 -17.99 18.85
CA PHE A 760 -31.90 -18.88 18.42
C PHE A 760 -30.58 -18.45 19.04
N ASN A 761 -29.67 -19.40 19.23
CA ASN A 761 -28.31 -19.10 19.65
C ASN A 761 -27.71 -17.99 18.76
N PRO A 762 -27.15 -16.91 19.35
CA PRO A 762 -26.62 -15.75 18.62
C PRO A 762 -25.62 -16.11 17.52
N GLU A 763 -24.85 -17.18 17.70
CA GLU A 763 -23.88 -17.65 16.72
C GLU A 763 -24.55 -18.18 15.44
N TYR A 764 -25.54 -19.07 15.57
CA TYR A 764 -26.31 -19.58 14.42
C TYR A 764 -27.10 -18.47 13.73
N TRP A 765 -27.60 -17.50 14.50
CA TRP A 765 -28.31 -16.35 13.95
C TRP A 765 -27.41 -15.48 13.07
N ASN A 766 -26.17 -15.22 13.48
CA ASN A 766 -25.22 -14.43 12.68
C ASN A 766 -24.94 -15.08 11.32
N TYR A 767 -24.79 -16.40 11.28
CA TYR A 767 -24.61 -17.13 10.02
C TYR A 767 -25.89 -17.16 9.18
N ALA A 768 -27.05 -17.39 9.79
CA ALA A 768 -28.34 -17.35 9.10
C ALA A 768 -28.63 -15.96 8.49
N LYS A 769 -28.22 -14.88 9.18
CA LYS A 769 -28.30 -13.48 8.70
C LYS A 769 -27.40 -13.24 7.49
N LEU A 770 -26.18 -13.81 7.48
CA LEU A 770 -25.27 -13.74 6.33
C LEU A 770 -25.88 -14.44 5.11
N ILE A 771 -26.36 -15.68 5.28
CA ILE A 771 -27.00 -16.48 4.22
C ILE A 771 -28.25 -15.76 3.70
N SER A 772 -29.06 -15.20 4.59
CA SER A 772 -30.21 -14.36 4.23
C SER A 772 -29.78 -13.13 3.43
N GLY A 773 -28.66 -12.48 3.77
CA GLY A 773 -28.08 -11.41 2.97
C GLY A 773 -27.83 -11.84 1.53
N VAL A 774 -27.14 -12.97 1.36
CA VAL A 774 -26.82 -13.53 0.04
C VAL A 774 -28.07 -13.88 -0.77
N LEU A 775 -29.07 -14.51 -0.14
CA LEU A 775 -30.37 -14.81 -0.77
C LEU A 775 -31.10 -13.55 -1.22
N ARG A 776 -31.10 -12.49 -0.39
CA ARG A 776 -31.74 -11.20 -0.71
C ARG A 776 -31.10 -10.49 -1.90
N TYR A 777 -29.79 -10.61 -2.08
CA TYR A 777 -29.07 -10.05 -3.22
C TYR A 777 -29.21 -10.89 -4.50
N GLY A 778 -30.04 -11.95 -4.48
CA GLY A 778 -30.43 -12.68 -5.67
C GLY A 778 -29.39 -13.68 -6.18
N MET A 779 -28.45 -14.11 -5.31
CA MET A 779 -27.52 -15.19 -5.67
C MET A 779 -28.32 -16.46 -5.99
N PRO A 780 -28.02 -17.16 -7.10
CA PRO A 780 -28.66 -18.43 -7.44
C PRO A 780 -28.56 -19.43 -6.28
N ILE A 781 -29.66 -20.11 -5.96
CA ILE A 781 -29.76 -20.99 -4.78
C ILE A 781 -28.69 -22.10 -4.77
N GLU A 782 -28.28 -22.59 -5.95
CA GLU A 782 -27.17 -23.53 -6.12
C GLU A 782 -25.84 -22.97 -5.59
N GLN A 783 -25.52 -21.71 -5.88
CA GLN A 783 -24.30 -21.05 -5.42
C GLN A 783 -24.38 -20.77 -3.92
N VAL A 784 -25.56 -20.46 -3.39
CA VAL A 784 -25.77 -20.31 -1.94
C VAL A 784 -25.54 -21.65 -1.23
N VAL A 785 -26.03 -22.76 -1.78
CA VAL A 785 -25.79 -24.11 -1.25
C VAL A 785 -24.30 -24.44 -1.28
N HIS A 786 -23.59 -24.14 -2.37
CA HIS A 786 -22.13 -24.31 -2.45
C HIS A 786 -21.36 -23.44 -1.45
N LEU A 787 -21.79 -22.19 -1.26
CA LEU A 787 -21.20 -21.28 -0.28
C LEU A 787 -21.33 -21.85 1.13
N VAL A 788 -22.54 -22.31 1.51
CA VAL A 788 -22.79 -22.95 2.81
C VAL A 788 -21.92 -24.20 2.97
N GLN A 789 -21.80 -25.03 1.93
CA GLN A 789 -20.92 -26.21 1.90
C GLN A 789 -19.43 -25.87 2.07
N GLY A 790 -18.98 -24.73 1.56
CA GLY A 790 -17.57 -24.29 1.65
C GLY A 790 -17.15 -23.74 3.01
N MET A 791 -18.09 -23.51 3.94
CA MET A 791 -17.77 -22.97 5.27
C MET A 791 -17.06 -24.02 6.13
N SER A 792 -15.80 -23.78 6.52
CA SER A 792 -15.07 -24.59 7.51
C SER A 792 -15.10 -23.87 8.86
N LEU A 793 -15.74 -24.47 9.86
CA LEU A 793 -15.95 -23.87 11.18
C LEU A 793 -15.42 -24.82 12.27
N ASN A 794 -14.80 -24.24 13.32
CA ASN A 794 -13.97 -24.94 14.31
C ASN A 794 -14.75 -25.76 15.37
N ASP A 795 -16.07 -25.90 15.24
CA ASP A 795 -16.95 -26.57 16.21
C ASP A 795 -17.78 -27.68 15.52
N GLU A 796 -17.88 -28.87 16.14
CA GLU A 796 -18.66 -30.00 15.62
C GLU A 796 -20.17 -29.70 15.52
N SER A 797 -20.73 -28.91 16.44
CA SER A 797 -22.15 -28.53 16.47
C SER A 797 -22.53 -27.57 15.33
N ILE A 798 -21.58 -26.75 14.88
CA ILE A 798 -21.77 -25.83 13.75
C ILE A 798 -21.73 -26.60 12.42
N ASN A 799 -20.93 -27.67 12.34
CA ASN A 799 -20.90 -28.53 11.16
C ASN A 799 -22.22 -29.32 11.00
N THR A 800 -22.87 -29.75 12.08
CA THR A 800 -24.22 -30.35 12.02
C THR A 800 -25.28 -29.32 11.64
N TRP A 801 -25.21 -28.10 12.16
CA TRP A 801 -26.08 -26.99 11.77
C TRP A 801 -26.00 -26.68 10.26
N LYS A 802 -24.77 -26.53 9.73
CA LYS A 802 -24.49 -26.28 8.31
C LYS A 802 -25.15 -27.30 7.39
N ASN A 803 -25.00 -28.59 7.70
CA ASN A 803 -25.62 -29.69 6.94
C ASN A 803 -27.16 -29.63 6.96
N GLY A 804 -27.73 -29.00 8.00
CA GLY A 804 -29.15 -28.72 8.13
C GLY A 804 -29.65 -27.62 7.21
N VAL A 805 -28.94 -26.50 7.22
CA VAL A 805 -29.22 -25.34 6.35
C VAL A 805 -29.11 -25.71 4.88
N GLU A 806 -28.08 -26.48 4.52
CA GLU A 806 -27.89 -27.00 3.18
C GLU A 806 -29.12 -27.81 2.71
N ARG A 807 -29.62 -28.72 3.55
CA ARG A 807 -30.82 -29.53 3.25
C ARG A 807 -32.09 -28.71 3.15
N ALA A 808 -32.25 -27.69 3.98
CA ALA A 808 -33.39 -26.79 3.92
C ALA A 808 -33.41 -26.02 2.58
N LEU A 809 -32.26 -25.50 2.15
CA LEU A 809 -32.16 -24.71 0.92
C LEU A 809 -32.20 -25.55 -0.37
N LYS A 810 -31.68 -26.79 -0.33
CA LYS A 810 -31.71 -27.73 -1.48
C LYS A 810 -33.13 -28.04 -1.99
N ARG A 811 -34.16 -27.89 -1.15
CA ARG A 811 -35.57 -28.08 -1.54
C ARG A 811 -36.05 -27.08 -2.59
N TYR A 812 -35.34 -25.97 -2.75
CA TYR A 812 -35.70 -24.90 -3.68
C TYR A 812 -34.81 -24.89 -4.93
N LEU A 813 -33.97 -25.92 -5.13
CA LEU A 813 -33.22 -26.09 -6.38
C LEU A 813 -34.16 -26.42 -7.54
N PRO A 814 -33.99 -25.80 -8.73
CA PRO A 814 -34.75 -26.17 -9.92
C PRO A 814 -34.52 -27.63 -10.32
N ASN A 815 -35.57 -28.31 -10.79
CA ASN A 815 -35.45 -29.64 -11.39
C ASN A 815 -34.57 -29.60 -12.64
N GLY A 816 -33.62 -30.53 -12.77
CA GLY A 816 -32.64 -30.61 -13.86
C GLY A 816 -31.30 -29.94 -13.57
N THR A 817 -31.08 -29.36 -12.39
CA THR A 817 -29.81 -28.68 -12.04
C THR A 817 -28.66 -29.69 -11.97
N THR A 818 -27.64 -29.52 -12.83
CA THR A 818 -26.39 -30.30 -12.86
C THR A 818 -25.40 -29.77 -11.83
N LEU A 819 -24.84 -30.64 -10.98
CA LEU A 819 -23.81 -30.27 -10.01
C LEU A 819 -22.41 -30.42 -10.64
N SER A 820 -21.77 -29.31 -10.98
CA SER A 820 -20.38 -29.32 -11.49
C SER A 820 -19.41 -29.75 -10.38
N GLY A 821 -18.63 -30.81 -10.61
CA GLY A 821 -17.59 -31.29 -9.70
C GLY A 821 -18.01 -32.38 -8.70
N GLN A 822 -19.21 -32.96 -8.81
CA GLN A 822 -19.60 -34.16 -8.04
C GLN A 822 -19.82 -35.36 -8.97
N VAL A 823 -19.09 -36.45 -8.70
CA VAL A 823 -19.22 -37.73 -9.41
C VAL A 823 -20.28 -38.63 -8.77
N CYS A 824 -21.02 -39.36 -9.59
CA CYS A 824 -21.94 -40.39 -9.13
C CYS A 824 -21.19 -41.45 -8.31
N PRO A 825 -21.55 -41.70 -7.04
CA PRO A 825 -20.85 -42.69 -6.22
C PRO A 825 -21.04 -44.13 -6.72
N SER A 826 -22.02 -44.39 -7.59
CA SER A 826 -22.26 -45.71 -8.18
C SER A 826 -21.54 -45.95 -9.50
N CYS A 827 -21.28 -44.92 -10.33
CA CYS A 827 -20.65 -45.11 -11.64
C CYS A 827 -19.45 -44.18 -11.94
N GLY A 828 -19.11 -43.27 -11.03
CA GLY A 828 -17.96 -42.37 -11.15
C GLY A 828 -18.10 -41.24 -12.17
N GLN A 829 -19.24 -41.11 -12.86
CA GLN A 829 -19.48 -40.05 -13.86
C GLN A 829 -20.10 -38.80 -13.24
N GLU A 830 -19.72 -37.61 -13.72
CA GLU A 830 -20.28 -36.30 -13.32
C GLU A 830 -21.64 -36.01 -13.97
N THR A 831 -22.57 -36.97 -13.86
CA THR A 831 -23.89 -36.91 -14.51
C THR A 831 -25.03 -36.85 -13.49
N LEU A 832 -24.77 -36.26 -12.32
CA LEU A 832 -25.74 -36.12 -11.23
C LEU A 832 -26.60 -34.87 -11.45
N VAL A 833 -27.92 -35.06 -11.47
CA VAL A 833 -28.93 -33.99 -11.59
C VAL A 833 -29.94 -34.05 -10.45
N TYR A 834 -30.43 -32.89 -10.01
CA TYR A 834 -31.52 -32.82 -9.05
C TYR A 834 -32.87 -32.97 -9.74
N GLN A 835 -33.68 -33.96 -9.34
CA GLN A 835 -35.03 -34.16 -9.86
C GLN A 835 -35.98 -34.54 -8.72
N GLU A 836 -37.04 -33.75 -8.51
CA GLU A 836 -38.08 -33.96 -7.50
C GLU A 836 -37.53 -34.13 -6.07
N GLY A 837 -36.48 -33.37 -5.73
CA GLY A 837 -35.85 -33.42 -4.40
C GLY A 837 -34.87 -34.58 -4.19
N CYS A 838 -34.65 -35.42 -5.21
CA CYS A 838 -33.68 -36.50 -5.20
C CYS A 838 -32.51 -36.23 -6.16
N LEU A 839 -31.33 -36.73 -5.80
CA LEU A 839 -30.13 -36.70 -6.62
C LEU A 839 -30.14 -37.92 -7.54
N LEU A 840 -30.34 -37.73 -8.84
CA LEU A 840 -30.46 -38.78 -9.84
C LEU A 840 -29.23 -38.77 -10.75
N CYS A 841 -28.60 -39.92 -10.97
CA CYS A 841 -27.58 -40.07 -12.01
C CYS A 841 -28.25 -40.36 -13.35
N THR A 842 -28.10 -39.47 -14.33
CA THR A 842 -28.68 -39.69 -15.68
C THR A 842 -27.98 -40.81 -16.46
N SER A 843 -26.78 -41.20 -16.07
CA SER A 843 -26.02 -42.27 -16.73
C SER A 843 -26.38 -43.68 -16.22
N CYS A 844 -26.47 -43.88 -14.90
CA CYS A 844 -26.70 -45.21 -14.33
C CYS A 844 -28.04 -45.38 -13.57
N GLY A 845 -28.84 -44.32 -13.48
CA GLY A 845 -30.16 -44.36 -12.83
C GLY A 845 -30.13 -44.40 -11.29
N ALA A 846 -28.95 -44.33 -10.66
CA ALA A 846 -28.85 -44.30 -9.21
C ALA A 846 -29.50 -43.04 -8.64
N SER A 847 -30.44 -43.22 -7.69
CA SER A 847 -31.16 -42.13 -7.02
C SER A 847 -30.85 -42.09 -5.53
N LYS A 848 -30.51 -40.92 -4.99
CA LYS A 848 -30.39 -40.69 -3.55
C LYS A 848 -31.26 -39.51 -3.14
N CYS A 849 -32.33 -39.79 -2.40
CA CYS A 849 -33.21 -38.77 -1.85
C CYS A 849 -32.66 -38.30 -0.49
N GLY A 850 -32.74 -36.99 -0.22
CA GLY A 850 -32.21 -36.33 0.97
C GLY A 850 -33.26 -36.03 2.03
#